data_AF-A0A925BBA2-F1
#
_entry.id   AF-A0A925BBA2-F1
#
_cell.length_a   1.000
_cell.length_b   1.000
_cell.length_c   1.000
_cell.angle_alpha   90.00
_cell.angle_beta   90.00
_cell.angle_gamma   90.00
#
_symmetry.space_group_name_H-M   'P 1'
#
loop_
_entity.id
_entity.type
_entity.pdbx_description
1 polymer ?
#
loop_
_entity_poly.entity_id
_entity_poly.type
_entity_poly.pdbx_seq_one_letter_code
_entity_poly.pdbx_strand_id
1 'polypeptide(L)'
;MLPPNATFSRRVTLTVAFIMAFSAPVFAQSASGDAGTMAKPVPQKRLILDLLRHDPKRRGPLLFVAQYNWQLEYDEKDEWSMKAAATGMTPAQFAERTGRRAITVGDITAFVPPRMSEFVKSPAKPDPYAGLHFDQRFVQVLGSLSRAQWKQAGSANGIGVSDLTEEQRALFAGLWRNEPVKIRTVKTRQSSDSSEDETESFAVSQVRFRLSRRVSLRLRAVDSETGYLYKLGSGEEQRKGELQGDGSFLRQEIVTPIEYQDAGSPQGASAFGVPVIVSVPNRLKSGQLPLEAPALNIGMRLDGSHRTVGELIAAVSKATRFRLVADTRLASLPIGYRLTPGGQVVSTGDILKALCRSVTGTFRRLDGPGGTTVYLLTDDVEGIGTRFARLDRWAEKAAKQRSDIHLKAINDCSEKEPLDALGFAPGYAHALSPDQMRVLDDSYRSQDWARNLTVPASKLSPALQEEFKNGLESWSKWDTKVTLRNDAVGVDTDFHCDWVLPGGRTIPAQFNGELDYGFLRQIAAPRSGQTGASSKRAYKNPLPTGFPPLLKCRILTAQLPDTEEETRTLFGLLARKGFRETWLRVGDSDPATRERLEKAVSLGKAAKIRVGVIIPWLLKEDKEAKSDPDVNILGETGNALFDARLQGITDKDRTEKQRPFHSDREAGWVVLDSQDIAGVVRRVSPFVKLADLSAVVFTNTAAPGYDSSRGNGSSQGIRMLMGYNAPLRFRCVMEKGFDPVDVVGYSYNLGFSPEMPFFRPSDMAKLLAEFRRAQNRSHLARIHDALQGSFPQTPLYIHATTETFGLFAFYGRWAKTDGFAEPEDRYLSKVEQMRVPAFRAFATPVFALQGVQSEFMQGYFWNAWHDATQEATKGWGGFALDMLAESSGDPDALLKKLPDDMTLPN
;
A
#
# COMPACT_ATOMS: atom_id res chain seq x y z
N MET A 1 19.55 -56.27 -26.51
CA MET A 1 18.72 -56.69 -27.66
C MET A 1 17.57 -55.71 -27.81
N LEU A 2 17.14 -55.42 -29.04
CA LEU A 2 16.11 -54.44 -29.39
C LEU A 2 14.68 -55.04 -29.37
N PRO A 3 13.60 -54.21 -29.35
CA PRO A 3 12.19 -54.65 -29.31
C PRO A 3 11.64 -55.02 -30.70
N PRO A 4 10.34 -55.36 -30.87
CA PRO A 4 9.43 -54.36 -31.48
C PRO A 4 7.89 -54.44 -31.20
N ASN A 5 7.26 -53.25 -31.13
CA ASN A 5 6.08 -52.73 -31.87
C ASN A 5 4.72 -53.48 -32.05
N ALA A 6 3.65 -52.70 -31.72
CA ALA A 6 2.46 -52.35 -32.55
C ALA A 6 1.40 -53.46 -32.90
N THR A 7 0.15 -53.18 -33.35
CA THR A 7 -0.41 -52.01 -34.06
C THR A 7 -1.97 -52.00 -34.05
N PHE A 8 -2.63 -50.81 -34.03
CA PHE A 8 -3.92 -50.44 -34.69
C PHE A 8 -5.24 -51.25 -34.38
N SER A 9 -6.50 -50.78 -34.59
CA SER A 9 -7.12 -49.48 -34.93
C SER A 9 -8.68 -49.53 -34.95
N ARG A 10 -9.34 -48.35 -34.89
CA ARG A 10 -10.69 -47.93 -35.38
C ARG A 10 -11.87 -47.65 -34.40
N ARG A 11 -12.03 -46.34 -34.13
CA ARG A 11 -13.23 -45.47 -34.24
C ARG A 11 -14.64 -46.10 -34.37
N VAL A 12 -15.58 -45.55 -33.58
CA VAL A 12 -16.83 -44.93 -34.08
C VAL A 12 -17.03 -43.57 -33.39
N THR A 13 -17.59 -42.60 -34.11
CA THR A 13 -17.88 -41.23 -33.67
C THR A 13 -19.38 -41.07 -33.42
N LEU A 14 -19.79 -40.28 -32.43
CA LEU A 14 -21.02 -39.48 -32.56
C LEU A 14 -20.90 -38.14 -31.82
N THR A 15 -21.32 -37.08 -32.51
CA THR A 15 -21.33 -35.69 -32.01
C THR A 15 -22.77 -35.20 -32.03
N VAL A 16 -23.23 -34.57 -30.95
CA VAL A 16 -24.37 -33.64 -30.99
C VAL A 16 -24.00 -32.39 -30.19
N ALA A 17 -24.22 -31.23 -30.79
CA ALA A 17 -24.02 -29.92 -30.17
C ALA A 17 -25.35 -29.15 -30.18
N PHE A 18 -25.52 -28.21 -29.26
CA PHE A 18 -26.53 -27.16 -29.38
C PHE A 18 -26.01 -25.84 -28.81
N ILE A 19 -26.44 -24.73 -29.40
CA ILE A 19 -25.93 -23.36 -29.21
C ILE A 19 -27.10 -22.43 -28.90
N MET A 20 -26.94 -21.52 -27.94
CA MET A 20 -27.39 -20.11 -27.97
C MET A 20 -26.48 -19.33 -27.00
N ALA A 21 -25.70 -18.31 -27.38
CA ALA A 21 -25.96 -17.06 -28.11
C ALA A 21 -26.41 -15.89 -27.21
N PHE A 22 -25.54 -14.89 -27.03
CA PHE A 22 -25.91 -13.47 -26.90
C PHE A 22 -24.73 -12.59 -27.38
N SER A 23 -25.07 -11.39 -27.86
CA SER A 23 -24.29 -10.61 -28.81
C SER A 23 -23.67 -9.32 -28.24
N ALA A 24 -22.54 -8.88 -28.80
CA ALA A 24 -22.02 -7.52 -28.67
C ALA A 24 -22.01 -6.83 -30.05
N PRO A 25 -22.32 -5.52 -30.15
CA PRO A 25 -22.50 -4.86 -31.44
C PRO A 25 -21.18 -4.53 -32.14
N VAL A 26 -21.20 -4.65 -33.46
CA VAL A 26 -20.12 -4.25 -34.37
C VAL A 26 -20.31 -2.78 -34.74
N PHE A 27 -19.27 -1.95 -34.53
CA PHE A 27 -19.04 -0.79 -35.39
C PHE A 27 -17.92 -1.15 -36.35
N ALA A 28 -18.23 -1.16 -37.64
CA ALA A 28 -17.28 -1.41 -38.72
C ALA A 28 -16.96 -0.09 -39.42
N GLN A 29 -15.69 0.14 -39.76
CA GLN A 29 -15.35 0.98 -40.90
C GLN A 29 -14.01 0.60 -41.54
N SER A 30 -14.09 0.30 -42.84
CA SER A 30 -13.05 0.31 -43.88
C SER A 30 -11.63 -0.13 -43.53
N ALA A 31 -11.28 -1.35 -43.93
CA ALA A 31 -9.95 -1.66 -44.42
C ALA A 31 -9.90 -1.42 -45.94
N SER A 32 -9.09 -0.46 -46.40
CA SER A 32 -8.67 -0.32 -47.79
C SER A 32 -7.39 0.51 -47.87
N GLY A 33 -6.28 -0.09 -48.28
CA GLY A 33 -4.99 0.60 -48.34
C GLY A 33 -3.81 -0.37 -48.39
N ASP A 34 -3.47 -0.79 -49.61
CA ASP A 34 -2.21 -1.37 -50.10
C ASP A 34 -1.27 -2.07 -49.11
N ALA A 35 -1.07 -3.37 -49.36
CA ALA A 35 0.06 -4.14 -48.85
C ALA A 35 1.38 -3.75 -49.55
N GLY A 36 1.78 -2.49 -49.41
CA GLY A 36 3.13 -2.06 -49.70
C GLY A 36 4.10 -2.79 -48.78
N THR A 37 5.07 -3.52 -49.35
CA THR A 37 6.12 -4.19 -48.59
C THR A 37 6.93 -3.17 -47.79
N MET A 38 6.59 -2.98 -46.52
CA MET A 38 7.44 -2.24 -45.59
C MET A 38 8.77 -2.98 -45.50
N ALA A 39 9.81 -2.42 -46.11
CA ALA A 39 11.18 -2.74 -45.75
C ALA A 39 11.27 -2.59 -44.23
N LYS A 40 11.79 -3.62 -43.53
CA LYS A 40 12.05 -3.53 -42.09
C LYS A 40 12.80 -2.22 -41.85
N PRO A 41 12.34 -1.35 -40.93
CA PRO A 41 12.99 -0.07 -40.72
C PRO A 41 14.46 -0.33 -40.40
N VAL A 42 15.35 0.14 -41.27
CA VAL A 42 16.79 0.11 -41.02
C VAL A 42 16.99 0.80 -39.67
N PRO A 43 17.55 0.12 -38.66
CA PRO A 43 17.60 0.67 -37.31
C PRO A 43 18.34 1.99 -37.35
N GLN A 44 17.63 3.09 -37.09
CA GLN A 44 18.21 4.42 -37.13
C GLN A 44 19.38 4.48 -36.15
N LYS A 45 20.55 4.83 -36.68
CA LYS A 45 21.80 5.05 -35.95
C LYS A 45 21.55 6.11 -34.86
N ARG A 46 21.43 5.68 -33.61
CA ARG A 46 21.32 6.58 -32.45
C ARG A 46 22.71 6.97 -31.99
N LEU A 47 23.00 8.27 -31.95
CA LEU A 47 24.30 8.79 -31.48
C LEU A 47 24.47 8.51 -29.98
N ILE A 48 25.72 8.48 -29.51
CA ILE A 48 26.01 8.39 -28.07
C ILE A 48 25.40 9.56 -27.27
N LEU A 49 25.20 10.72 -27.89
CA LEU A 49 24.45 11.84 -27.29
C LEU A 49 22.95 11.52 -27.12
N ASP A 50 22.38 10.80 -28.08
CA ASP A 50 21.02 10.25 -28.00
C ASP A 50 20.94 9.02 -27.09
N LEU A 51 22.08 8.62 -26.51
CA LEU A 51 22.26 7.76 -25.31
C LEU A 51 22.73 8.54 -24.05
N LEU A 52 22.82 9.89 -24.07
CA LEU A 52 23.08 10.77 -22.89
C LEU A 52 21.92 11.72 -22.50
N ARG A 53 21.03 12.09 -23.44
CA ARG A 53 19.82 12.96 -23.30
C ARG A 53 18.48 12.47 -22.68
N HIS A 54 18.28 11.22 -22.23
CA HIS A 54 17.01 10.73 -21.66
C HIS A 54 17.18 9.83 -20.43
N ASP A 55 16.53 10.18 -19.33
CA ASP A 55 16.27 9.28 -18.19
C ASP A 55 17.54 9.04 -17.30
N PRO A 56 17.42 8.66 -16.00
CA PRO A 56 18.56 8.41 -15.08
C PRO A 56 19.55 7.32 -15.52
N LYS A 57 19.27 6.71 -16.67
CA LYS A 57 19.72 5.43 -17.19
C LYS A 57 20.78 5.66 -18.25
N ARG A 58 21.81 6.49 -17.96
CA ARG A 58 22.80 6.98 -18.95
C ARG A 58 24.27 7.10 -18.45
N ARG A 59 24.99 6.05 -18.02
CA ARG A 59 24.59 4.73 -17.45
C ARG A 59 25.51 4.24 -16.31
N GLY A 60 26.60 4.94 -15.98
CA GLY A 60 27.53 4.55 -14.90
C GLY A 60 28.57 5.63 -14.61
N PRO A 61 29.53 5.39 -13.70
CA PRO A 61 30.63 6.30 -13.44
C PRO A 61 31.66 6.30 -14.58
N LEU A 62 32.17 7.47 -14.94
CA LEU A 62 33.16 7.65 -15.99
C LEU A 62 34.47 8.16 -15.36
N LEU A 63 35.53 7.36 -15.46
CA LEU A 63 36.82 7.57 -14.81
C LEU A 63 37.92 7.74 -15.86
N PHE A 64 38.47 8.94 -15.99
CA PHE A 64 39.60 9.22 -16.87
C PHE A 64 40.87 9.27 -16.04
N VAL A 65 41.98 8.78 -16.59
CA VAL A 65 43.27 8.70 -15.91
C VAL A 65 44.33 9.07 -16.94
N ALA A 66 44.87 10.30 -16.80
CA ALA A 66 46.05 10.91 -17.44
C ALA A 66 45.84 12.41 -17.74
N GLN A 67 46.93 13.20 -17.67
CA GLN A 67 46.94 14.66 -17.85
C GLN A 67 47.31 15.14 -19.28
N TYR A 68 47.39 14.27 -20.29
CA TYR A 68 47.85 14.64 -21.65
C TYR A 68 46.71 14.88 -22.67
N ASN A 69 47.06 15.61 -23.74
CA ASN A 69 46.16 16.26 -24.71
C ASN A 69 45.03 15.37 -25.31
N TRP A 70 43.90 16.02 -25.62
CA TRP A 70 42.58 15.38 -25.73
C TRP A 70 42.08 15.17 -27.19
N GLN A 71 41.56 13.99 -27.52
CA GLN A 71 40.81 13.69 -28.76
C GLN A 71 39.82 12.52 -28.56
N LEU A 72 38.64 12.53 -29.18
CA LEU A 72 37.53 11.57 -28.97
C LEU A 72 36.75 11.29 -30.27
N GLU A 73 36.56 10.04 -30.68
CA GLU A 73 35.75 9.67 -31.86
C GLU A 73 35.01 8.33 -31.65
N TYR A 74 34.01 8.02 -32.50
CA TYR A 74 33.07 6.91 -32.34
C TYR A 74 33.08 6.02 -33.59
N ASP A 75 33.37 4.72 -33.41
CA ASP A 75 33.27 3.70 -34.46
C ASP A 75 31.94 2.93 -34.32
N GLU A 76 31.31 2.61 -35.44
CA GLU A 76 30.01 1.92 -35.49
C GLU A 76 30.11 0.40 -35.42
N LYS A 77 31.31 -0.20 -35.53
CA LYS A 77 31.46 -1.64 -35.76
C LYS A 77 32.06 -2.47 -34.62
N ASP A 78 32.80 -1.86 -33.69
CA ASP A 78 33.43 -2.56 -32.56
C ASP A 78 32.74 -2.22 -31.23
N GLU A 79 32.50 -3.22 -30.38
CA GLU A 79 32.17 -2.97 -28.97
C GLU A 79 33.32 -2.22 -28.27
N TRP A 80 33.09 -0.94 -27.95
CA TRP A 80 33.90 -0.12 -27.06
C TRP A 80 35.43 -0.11 -27.34
N SER A 81 35.84 0.10 -28.59
CA SER A 81 37.25 0.44 -28.89
C SER A 81 37.46 1.97 -28.91
N MET A 82 38.09 2.53 -27.88
CA MET A 82 38.52 3.93 -27.88
C MET A 82 39.87 4.06 -28.61
N LYS A 83 39.84 4.17 -29.94
CA LYS A 83 41.04 4.49 -30.74
C LYS A 83 41.26 6.02 -30.73
N ALA A 84 42.53 6.42 -30.81
CA ALA A 84 42.95 7.81 -30.62
C ALA A 84 42.86 8.64 -31.91
N ALA A 85 41.74 9.36 -32.06
CA ALA A 85 41.46 10.43 -33.05
C ALA A 85 40.19 11.21 -32.59
N ALA A 86 39.77 12.33 -33.18
CA ALA A 86 40.54 13.46 -33.68
C ALA A 86 40.15 14.81 -33.00
N THR A 87 39.04 14.84 -32.25
CA THR A 87 38.14 16.01 -32.09
C THR A 87 38.56 17.18 -31.18
N GLY A 88 39.72 17.16 -30.54
CA GLY A 88 40.22 18.28 -29.70
C GLY A 88 39.39 18.64 -28.45
N MET A 89 38.35 17.86 -28.11
CA MET A 89 37.39 18.19 -27.06
C MET A 89 38.00 18.12 -25.66
N THR A 90 37.92 19.21 -24.89
CA THR A 90 38.46 19.27 -23.52
C THR A 90 37.63 18.45 -22.52
N PRO A 91 38.18 18.02 -21.37
CA PRO A 91 37.40 17.47 -20.26
C PRO A 91 36.29 18.41 -19.79
N ALA A 92 36.49 19.73 -19.81
CA ALA A 92 35.44 20.68 -19.48
C ALA A 92 34.30 20.64 -20.52
N GLN A 93 34.64 20.64 -21.82
CA GLN A 93 33.66 20.55 -22.92
C GLN A 93 32.94 19.19 -22.95
N PHE A 94 33.62 18.08 -22.65
CA PHE A 94 32.98 16.77 -22.52
C PHE A 94 32.05 16.74 -21.31
N ALA A 95 32.46 17.31 -20.17
CA ALA A 95 31.60 17.41 -18.99
C ALA A 95 30.33 18.21 -19.31
N GLU A 96 30.47 19.41 -19.87
CA GLU A 96 29.37 20.27 -20.31
C GLU A 96 28.42 19.55 -21.30
N ARG A 97 28.98 18.97 -22.39
CA ARG A 97 28.22 18.22 -23.41
C ARG A 97 27.48 17.00 -22.86
N THR A 98 27.94 16.44 -21.74
CA THR A 98 27.31 15.29 -21.07
C THR A 98 26.47 15.67 -19.84
N GLY A 99 26.30 16.97 -19.55
CA GLY A 99 25.55 17.45 -18.37
C GLY A 99 26.23 17.10 -17.04
N ARG A 100 27.55 16.89 -17.05
CA ARG A 100 28.40 16.50 -15.92
C ARG A 100 29.39 17.61 -15.56
N ARG A 101 30.15 17.39 -14.49
CA ARG A 101 31.31 18.20 -14.09
C ARG A 101 32.54 17.31 -14.02
N ALA A 102 33.63 17.72 -14.66
CA ALA A 102 34.94 17.10 -14.47
C ALA A 102 35.50 17.51 -13.10
N ILE A 103 36.08 16.56 -12.37
CA ILE A 103 36.78 16.79 -11.10
C ILE A 103 38.09 15.99 -11.08
N THR A 104 39.13 16.53 -10.46
CA THR A 104 40.40 15.82 -10.27
C THR A 104 40.49 15.29 -8.83
N VAL A 105 40.93 14.04 -8.69
CA VAL A 105 41.07 13.30 -7.43
C VAL A 105 42.36 12.49 -7.54
N GLY A 106 43.45 12.97 -6.94
CA GLY A 106 44.80 12.48 -7.26
C GLY A 106 45.05 12.58 -8.76
N ASP A 107 45.56 11.50 -9.38
CA ASP A 107 45.81 11.44 -10.82
C ASP A 107 44.59 11.04 -11.67
N ILE A 108 43.41 10.91 -11.04
CA ILE A 108 42.14 10.55 -11.71
C ILE A 108 41.33 11.81 -11.99
N THR A 109 40.84 11.95 -13.22
CA THR A 109 39.76 12.91 -13.56
C THR A 109 38.43 12.16 -13.71
N ALA A 110 37.50 12.39 -12.80
CA ALA A 110 36.18 11.76 -12.81
C ALA A 110 35.10 12.69 -13.36
N PHE A 111 34.14 12.13 -14.09
CA PHE A 111 33.00 12.88 -14.65
C PHE A 111 31.74 12.60 -13.84
N VAL A 112 31.42 13.56 -12.99
CA VAL A 112 30.41 13.39 -11.94
C VAL A 112 29.16 14.24 -12.21
N PRO A 113 27.99 13.88 -11.69
CA PRO A 113 26.83 14.77 -11.72
C PRO A 113 27.17 16.15 -11.12
N PRO A 114 26.69 17.27 -11.67
CA PRO A 114 27.03 18.60 -11.16
C PRO A 114 26.39 18.86 -9.78
N ARG A 115 25.22 18.25 -9.56
CA ARG A 115 24.45 18.28 -8.30
C ARG A 115 24.19 16.86 -7.83
N MET A 116 23.85 16.72 -6.55
CA MET A 116 23.37 15.48 -5.95
C MET A 116 22.19 15.77 -5.03
N SER A 117 21.36 14.76 -4.79
CA SER A 117 20.23 14.87 -3.85
C SER A 117 20.69 14.52 -2.44
N GLU A 118 20.39 15.39 -1.47
CA GLU A 118 20.52 15.11 -0.04
C GLU A 118 19.12 15.14 0.61
N PHE A 119 18.85 14.18 1.48
CA PHE A 119 17.68 14.23 2.36
C PHE A 119 17.94 15.21 3.51
N VAL A 120 16.94 16.02 3.84
CA VAL A 120 17.04 16.94 4.98
C VAL A 120 16.99 16.12 6.27
N LYS A 121 18.10 16.10 7.02
CA LYS A 121 18.26 15.26 8.23
C LYS A 121 17.24 15.57 9.33
N SER A 122 16.91 16.85 9.48
CA SER A 122 15.90 17.36 10.40
C SER A 122 15.03 18.35 9.63
N PRO A 123 13.90 17.92 9.05
CA PRO A 123 12.97 18.84 8.40
C PRO A 123 12.51 19.91 9.39
N ALA A 124 12.17 21.09 8.88
CA ALA A 124 11.53 22.14 9.66
C ALA A 124 10.17 21.65 10.25
N LYS A 125 9.61 22.42 11.18
CA LYS A 125 8.24 22.20 11.67
C LYS A 125 7.30 22.23 10.44
N PRO A 126 6.45 21.20 10.24
CA PRO A 126 5.52 21.18 9.11
C PRO A 126 4.55 22.35 9.22
N ASP A 127 4.22 22.98 8.09
CA ASP A 127 3.05 23.84 8.00
C ASP A 127 1.81 22.92 7.86
N PRO A 128 0.91 22.88 8.86
CA PRO A 128 -0.28 22.04 8.79
C PRO A 128 -1.16 22.38 7.58
N TYR A 129 -1.12 23.63 7.12
CA TYR A 129 -1.92 24.13 6.01
C TYR A 129 -1.28 23.89 4.64
N ALA A 130 0.05 23.79 4.51
CA ALA A 130 0.73 23.73 3.22
C ALA A 130 0.43 22.45 2.43
N GLY A 131 -0.13 22.60 1.22
CA GLY A 131 -0.62 21.46 0.44
C GLY A 131 -1.82 20.76 1.09
N LEU A 132 -2.63 21.50 1.85
CA LEU A 132 -4.05 21.15 2.02
C LEU A 132 -4.76 21.30 0.68
N HIS A 133 -5.72 20.42 0.42
CA HIS A 133 -6.63 20.60 -0.69
C HIS A 133 -7.48 21.87 -0.53
N PHE A 134 -7.91 22.46 -1.65
CA PHE A 134 -8.76 23.65 -1.68
C PHE A 134 -9.94 23.56 -0.69
N ASP A 135 -10.72 22.47 -0.76
CA ASP A 135 -11.83 22.19 0.16
C ASP A 135 -11.39 22.17 1.63
N GLN A 136 -10.30 21.45 1.95
CA GLN A 136 -9.81 21.29 3.32
C GLN A 136 -9.33 22.61 3.92
N ARG A 137 -8.72 23.47 3.10
CA ARG A 137 -8.32 24.83 3.47
C ARG A 137 -9.54 25.76 3.59
N PHE A 138 -10.56 25.58 2.76
CA PHE A 138 -11.82 26.31 2.89
C PHE A 138 -12.56 25.94 4.19
N VAL A 139 -12.57 24.67 4.60
CA VAL A 139 -13.07 24.24 5.92
C VAL A 139 -12.35 24.96 7.07
N GLN A 140 -11.05 25.25 6.96
CA GLN A 140 -10.34 26.09 7.96
C GLN A 140 -10.89 27.51 8.01
N VAL A 141 -11.08 28.14 6.84
CA VAL A 141 -11.70 29.47 6.75
C VAL A 141 -13.08 29.45 7.42
N LEU A 142 -13.94 28.49 7.07
CA LEU A 142 -15.27 28.32 7.65
C LEU A 142 -15.26 28.14 9.19
N GLY A 143 -14.41 27.25 9.71
CA GLY A 143 -14.27 27.00 11.15
C GLY A 143 -13.79 28.23 11.91
N SER A 144 -12.94 29.05 11.29
CA SER A 144 -12.43 30.29 11.87
C SER A 144 -13.43 31.46 11.86
N LEU A 145 -14.55 31.38 11.12
CA LEU A 145 -15.53 32.48 11.05
C LEU A 145 -16.31 32.63 12.37
N SER A 146 -16.52 33.88 12.79
CA SER A 146 -17.48 34.20 13.86
C SER A 146 -18.94 33.98 13.40
N ARG A 147 -19.89 33.84 14.35
CA ARG A 147 -21.33 33.69 14.02
C ARG A 147 -21.87 34.87 13.18
N ALA A 148 -21.36 36.08 13.38
CA ALA A 148 -21.73 37.23 12.55
C ALA A 148 -21.20 37.09 11.11
N GLN A 149 -19.95 36.65 10.95
CA GLN A 149 -19.36 36.39 9.64
C GLN A 149 -20.04 35.22 8.92
N TRP A 150 -20.48 34.17 9.63
CA TRP A 150 -21.32 33.11 9.07
C TRP A 150 -22.63 33.66 8.49
N LYS A 151 -23.33 34.53 9.22
CA LYS A 151 -24.55 35.21 8.71
C LYS A 151 -24.26 36.12 7.51
N GLN A 152 -23.11 36.80 7.50
CA GLN A 152 -22.68 37.61 6.35
C GLN A 152 -22.35 36.73 5.13
N ALA A 153 -21.68 35.60 5.33
CA ALA A 153 -21.40 34.60 4.30
C ALA A 153 -22.69 34.00 3.73
N GLY A 154 -23.70 33.78 4.58
CA GLY A 154 -25.06 33.37 4.17
C GLY A 154 -25.90 34.44 3.46
N SER A 155 -25.43 35.69 3.38
CA SER A 155 -26.18 36.80 2.78
C SER A 155 -26.05 36.85 1.26
N ALA A 156 -26.93 37.62 0.61
CA ALA A 156 -26.90 37.87 -0.84
C ALA A 156 -25.51 38.29 -1.37
N ASN A 157 -24.80 39.12 -0.59
CA ASN A 157 -23.50 39.70 -0.93
C ASN A 157 -22.31 38.79 -0.60
N GLY A 158 -22.53 37.72 0.18
CA GLY A 158 -21.45 36.90 0.74
C GLY A 158 -20.44 37.68 1.61
N ILE A 159 -19.29 37.08 1.86
CA ILE A 159 -18.19 37.62 2.67
C ILE A 159 -16.88 37.64 1.84
N GLY A 160 -16.11 38.73 1.91
CA GLY A 160 -14.86 38.91 1.16
C GLY A 160 -13.66 39.22 2.07
N VAL A 161 -12.47 39.37 1.47
CA VAL A 161 -11.21 39.61 2.19
C VAL A 161 -11.28 40.79 3.17
N SER A 162 -12.01 41.86 2.83
CA SER A 162 -12.20 43.03 3.70
C SER A 162 -12.94 42.73 5.00
N ASP A 163 -13.76 41.69 5.02
CA ASP A 163 -14.63 41.30 6.13
C ASP A 163 -13.97 40.28 7.08
N LEU A 164 -12.72 39.88 6.78
CA LEU A 164 -11.96 38.85 7.48
C LEU A 164 -10.88 39.47 8.38
N THR A 165 -10.62 38.82 9.52
CA THR A 165 -9.47 39.11 10.39
C THR A 165 -8.15 38.81 9.68
N GLU A 166 -7.02 39.26 10.21
CA GLU A 166 -5.71 39.05 9.56
C GLU A 166 -5.37 37.56 9.34
N GLU A 167 -5.62 36.71 10.33
CA GLU A 167 -5.44 35.25 10.22
C GLU A 167 -6.40 34.62 9.20
N GLN A 168 -7.68 35.00 9.23
CA GLN A 168 -8.69 34.57 8.26
C GLN A 168 -8.33 35.00 6.83
N ARG A 169 -7.78 36.22 6.65
CA ARG A 169 -7.30 36.72 5.36
C ARG A 169 -6.12 35.89 4.85
N ALA A 170 -5.20 35.49 5.71
CA ALA A 170 -4.09 34.63 5.33
C ALA A 170 -4.56 33.23 4.88
N LEU A 171 -5.51 32.62 5.60
CA LEU A 171 -6.12 31.35 5.20
C LEU A 171 -6.87 31.47 3.85
N PHE A 172 -7.63 32.55 3.67
CA PHE A 172 -8.39 32.81 2.45
C PHE A 172 -7.50 33.11 1.24
N ALA A 173 -6.49 33.98 1.36
CA ALA A 173 -5.50 34.21 0.31
C ALA A 173 -4.74 32.92 -0.04
N GLY A 174 -4.53 32.07 0.97
CA GLY A 174 -3.98 30.73 0.81
C GLY A 174 -4.79 29.85 -0.15
N LEU A 175 -6.12 29.96 -0.24
CA LEU A 175 -6.94 29.16 -1.18
C LEU A 175 -6.47 29.32 -2.63
N TRP A 176 -5.91 30.49 -2.95
CA TRP A 176 -5.48 30.88 -4.28
C TRP A 176 -3.96 30.82 -4.47
N ARG A 177 -3.21 30.29 -3.49
CA ARG A 177 -1.72 30.29 -3.46
C ARG A 177 -1.08 31.67 -3.63
N ASN A 178 -1.80 32.74 -3.27
CA ASN A 178 -1.45 34.14 -3.55
C ASN A 178 -1.45 34.53 -5.05
N GLU A 179 -2.03 33.70 -5.93
CA GLU A 179 -2.34 34.07 -7.31
C GLU A 179 -3.71 34.77 -7.42
N PRO A 180 -3.97 35.51 -8.51
CA PRO A 180 -5.31 35.98 -8.86
C PRO A 180 -6.32 34.83 -9.06
N VAL A 181 -7.60 35.10 -8.79
CA VAL A 181 -8.70 34.17 -9.08
C VAL A 181 -8.96 34.17 -10.58
N LYS A 182 -8.63 33.05 -11.24
CA LYS A 182 -8.83 32.85 -12.68
C LYS A 182 -10.15 32.12 -12.92
N ILE A 183 -10.98 32.67 -13.80
CA ILE A 183 -12.24 32.07 -14.25
C ILE A 183 -12.11 31.80 -15.73
N ARG A 184 -12.30 30.53 -16.11
CA ARG A 184 -12.32 30.07 -17.49
C ARG A 184 -13.77 29.86 -17.92
N THR A 185 -14.16 30.47 -19.02
CA THR A 185 -15.43 30.16 -19.69
C THR A 185 -15.17 29.09 -20.74
N VAL A 186 -15.61 27.86 -20.48
CA VAL A 186 -15.47 26.73 -21.42
C VAL A 186 -16.72 26.61 -22.28
N LYS A 187 -16.60 26.83 -23.59
CA LYS A 187 -17.68 26.54 -24.54
C LYS A 187 -17.72 25.04 -24.83
N THR A 188 -18.69 24.34 -24.25
CA THR A 188 -18.83 22.89 -24.41
C THR A 188 -19.90 22.58 -25.45
N ARG A 189 -19.52 21.92 -26.54
CA ARG A 189 -20.47 21.22 -27.44
C ARG A 189 -20.66 19.79 -26.95
N GLN A 190 -21.72 19.12 -27.41
CA GLN A 190 -21.92 17.69 -27.11
C GLN A 190 -20.82 16.78 -27.67
N SER A 191 -20.06 17.25 -28.67
CA SER A 191 -18.81 16.65 -29.15
C SER A 191 -17.62 17.16 -28.33
N SER A 192 -16.64 16.29 -28.08
CA SER A 192 -15.48 16.49 -27.18
C SER A 192 -14.48 17.61 -27.56
N ASP A 193 -14.77 18.40 -28.58
CA ASP A 193 -13.94 19.53 -29.01
C ASP A 193 -14.34 20.80 -28.23
N SER A 194 -13.64 21.05 -27.12
CA SER A 194 -13.68 22.34 -26.41
C SER A 194 -12.85 23.37 -27.17
N SER A 195 -13.49 24.41 -27.71
CA SER A 195 -12.84 25.51 -28.44
C SER A 195 -12.90 26.81 -27.66
N GLU A 196 -11.76 27.52 -27.61
CA GLU A 196 -11.56 28.87 -27.06
C GLU A 196 -11.89 29.05 -25.57
N ASP A 197 -10.84 29.07 -24.75
CA ASP A 197 -10.89 29.36 -23.31
C ASP A 197 -10.70 30.87 -23.06
N GLU A 198 -11.79 31.64 -22.97
CA GLU A 198 -11.70 32.98 -22.39
C GLU A 198 -11.42 32.88 -20.88
N THR A 199 -10.30 33.48 -20.44
CA THR A 199 -9.89 33.48 -19.03
C THR A 199 -9.94 34.89 -18.45
N GLU A 200 -10.91 35.15 -17.58
CA GLU A 200 -10.97 36.35 -16.74
C GLU A 200 -10.10 36.18 -15.49
N SER A 201 -9.49 37.26 -15.00
CA SER A 201 -8.60 37.23 -13.82
C SER A 201 -8.94 38.34 -12.84
N PHE A 202 -9.26 37.98 -11.61
CA PHE A 202 -9.67 38.90 -10.54
C PHE A 202 -8.65 38.91 -9.38
N ALA A 203 -8.41 40.07 -8.77
CA ALA A 203 -7.63 40.10 -7.55
C ALA A 203 -8.40 39.39 -6.42
N VAL A 204 -7.71 38.63 -5.57
CA VAL A 204 -8.35 37.87 -4.47
C VAL A 204 -9.18 38.77 -3.55
N SER A 205 -8.79 40.04 -3.38
CA SER A 205 -9.53 41.06 -2.60
C SER A 205 -10.86 41.47 -3.21
N GLN A 206 -11.08 41.24 -4.51
CA GLN A 206 -12.31 41.59 -5.23
C GLN A 206 -13.35 40.45 -5.23
N VAL A 207 -12.93 39.24 -4.83
CA VAL A 207 -13.78 38.05 -4.81
C VAL A 207 -14.32 37.80 -3.40
N ARG A 208 -15.61 37.50 -3.32
CA ARG A 208 -16.31 37.14 -2.08
C ARG A 208 -16.82 35.70 -2.20
N PHE A 209 -17.14 35.04 -1.10
CA PHE A 209 -17.85 33.76 -1.11
C PHE A 209 -19.21 33.89 -0.42
N ARG A 210 -20.23 33.27 -1.01
CA ARG A 210 -21.58 33.16 -0.47
C ARG A 210 -21.85 31.70 -0.15
N LEU A 211 -22.22 31.43 1.09
CA LEU A 211 -22.67 30.12 1.52
C LEU A 211 -24.19 30.05 1.42
N SER A 212 -24.71 28.92 0.99
CA SER A 212 -26.15 28.69 0.87
C SER A 212 -26.44 27.20 0.95
N ARG A 213 -27.72 26.86 0.87
CA ARG A 213 -28.18 25.48 0.71
C ARG A 213 -28.70 25.26 -0.69
N ARG A 214 -28.59 24.02 -1.18
CA ARG A 214 -29.35 23.54 -2.34
C ARG A 214 -30.22 22.36 -1.95
N VAL A 215 -31.40 22.26 -2.54
CA VAL A 215 -32.25 21.08 -2.36
C VAL A 215 -31.70 19.93 -3.18
N SER A 216 -31.67 18.75 -2.57
CA SER A 216 -31.54 17.49 -3.27
C SER A 216 -32.75 16.60 -3.01
N LEU A 217 -33.27 16.02 -4.08
CA LEU A 217 -34.39 15.10 -4.06
C LEU A 217 -33.86 13.66 -4.09
N ARG A 218 -34.47 12.79 -3.29
CA ARG A 218 -34.08 11.39 -3.16
C ARG A 218 -35.27 10.49 -3.46
N LEU A 219 -35.11 9.69 -4.51
CA LEU A 219 -36.14 8.77 -5.00
C LEU A 219 -36.03 7.43 -4.26
N ARG A 220 -37.17 6.87 -3.83
CA ARG A 220 -37.27 5.52 -3.26
C ARG A 220 -37.83 4.55 -4.29
N ALA A 221 -37.49 3.28 -4.20
CA ALA A 221 -38.22 2.23 -4.91
C ALA A 221 -39.63 2.08 -4.32
N VAL A 222 -40.56 1.53 -5.12
CA VAL A 222 -41.93 1.20 -4.66
C VAL A 222 -41.92 0.09 -3.60
N ASP A 223 -40.98 -0.86 -3.71
CA ASP A 223 -40.83 -2.05 -2.86
C ASP A 223 -39.82 -1.87 -1.70
N SER A 224 -39.12 -0.73 -1.63
CA SER A 224 -38.12 -0.48 -0.59
C SER A 224 -38.65 0.43 0.53
N GLU A 225 -38.92 -0.15 1.70
CA GLU A 225 -39.19 0.61 2.92
C GLU A 225 -37.94 1.38 3.41
N THR A 226 -36.75 0.80 3.18
CA THR A 226 -35.47 1.32 3.69
C THR A 226 -34.43 1.49 2.58
N GLY A 227 -34.42 2.65 1.94
CA GLY A 227 -33.38 3.02 0.99
C GLY A 227 -33.80 4.15 0.07
N TYR A 228 -32.82 4.95 -0.37
CA TYR A 228 -32.97 5.85 -1.50
C TYR A 228 -32.01 5.38 -2.59
N LEU A 229 -32.52 5.16 -3.80
CA LEU A 229 -31.75 4.58 -4.90
C LEU A 229 -31.09 5.63 -5.79
N TYR A 230 -31.68 6.81 -5.86
CA TYR A 230 -31.25 7.87 -6.75
C TYR A 230 -31.36 9.22 -6.06
N LYS A 231 -30.33 10.06 -6.25
CA LYS A 231 -30.26 11.43 -5.74
C LYS A 231 -30.23 12.39 -6.93
N LEU A 232 -31.30 13.15 -7.11
CA LEU A 232 -31.34 14.33 -7.97
C LEU A 232 -30.79 15.50 -7.17
N GLY A 233 -29.66 16.05 -7.57
CA GLY A 233 -29.23 17.36 -7.08
C GLY A 233 -29.72 18.44 -8.05
N SER A 234 -30.33 19.52 -7.56
CA SER A 234 -30.80 20.64 -8.39
C SER A 234 -29.67 21.44 -9.09
N GLY A 235 -28.47 20.86 -9.20
CA GLY A 235 -27.30 21.45 -9.83
C GLY A 235 -27.16 21.08 -11.31
N GLU A 236 -27.98 20.17 -11.85
CA GLU A 236 -27.94 19.88 -13.29
C GLU A 236 -28.38 21.07 -14.14
N GLU A 237 -29.27 21.94 -13.64
CA GLU A 237 -29.59 23.22 -14.29
C GLU A 237 -28.35 24.10 -14.50
N GLN A 238 -27.38 24.11 -13.59
CA GLN A 238 -26.14 24.87 -13.80
C GLN A 238 -25.07 24.15 -14.62
N ARG A 239 -25.24 22.86 -14.90
CA ARG A 239 -24.48 22.20 -15.99
C ARG A 239 -25.07 22.55 -17.36
N LYS A 240 -26.38 22.81 -17.43
CA LYS A 240 -27.04 23.48 -18.55
C LYS A 240 -26.82 24.99 -18.46
N GLY A 241 -25.58 25.43 -18.68
CA GLY A 241 -25.33 26.85 -19.00
C GLY A 241 -26.21 27.29 -20.18
N GLU A 242 -26.48 28.59 -20.32
CA GLU A 242 -27.40 29.11 -21.35
C GLU A 242 -27.17 28.43 -22.69
N LEU A 243 -28.18 27.68 -23.14
CA LEU A 243 -28.17 26.95 -24.40
C LEU A 243 -28.10 27.98 -25.52
N GLN A 244 -26.91 28.12 -26.10
CA GLN A 244 -26.72 29.02 -27.22
C GLN A 244 -27.46 28.47 -28.46
N GLY A 245 -27.78 29.35 -29.40
CA GLY A 245 -28.48 28.97 -30.64
C GLY A 245 -27.73 27.94 -31.51
N ASP A 246 -26.46 27.63 -31.20
CA ASP A 246 -25.67 26.57 -31.84
C ASP A 246 -25.66 25.23 -31.06
N GLY A 247 -26.48 25.10 -30.01
CA GLY A 247 -26.60 23.88 -29.19
C GLY A 247 -25.45 23.65 -28.20
N SER A 248 -24.51 24.59 -28.09
CA SER A 248 -23.49 24.58 -27.03
C SER A 248 -23.99 25.20 -25.73
N PHE A 249 -23.31 24.91 -24.63
CA PHE A 249 -23.49 25.60 -23.35
C PHE A 249 -22.17 26.21 -22.88
N LEU A 250 -22.23 27.45 -22.40
CA LEU A 250 -21.10 28.10 -21.75
C LEU A 250 -21.04 27.64 -20.29
N ARG A 251 -19.96 26.97 -19.90
CA ARG A 251 -19.69 26.58 -18.52
C ARG A 251 -18.57 27.43 -17.96
N GLN A 252 -18.89 28.32 -17.01
CA GLN A 252 -17.85 29.02 -16.26
C GLN A 252 -17.29 28.11 -15.16
N GLU A 253 -15.98 27.98 -15.12
CA GLU A 253 -15.24 27.21 -14.14
C GLU A 253 -14.16 28.08 -13.52
N ILE A 254 -13.99 27.99 -12.20
CA ILE A 254 -12.81 28.57 -11.55
C ILE A 254 -11.63 27.65 -11.81
N VAL A 255 -10.56 28.21 -12.35
CA VAL A 255 -9.29 27.52 -12.51
C VAL A 255 -8.61 27.50 -11.15
N THR A 256 -8.99 26.54 -10.31
CA THR A 256 -8.24 26.22 -9.09
C THR A 256 -6.80 25.90 -9.47
N PRO A 257 -5.78 26.52 -8.84
CA PRO A 257 -4.38 26.20 -9.11
C PRO A 257 -4.15 24.70 -8.88
N ILE A 258 -3.96 23.94 -9.96
CA ILE A 258 -4.12 22.48 -9.95
C ILE A 258 -3.21 21.86 -8.88
N GLU A 259 -3.80 20.98 -8.07
CA GLU A 259 -3.18 20.39 -6.87
C GLU A 259 -2.37 19.12 -7.12
N TYR A 260 -2.20 18.76 -8.39
CA TYR A 260 -0.97 18.10 -8.79
C TYR A 260 0.18 19.08 -8.56
N GLN A 261 0.75 19.03 -7.34
CA GLN A 261 2.18 19.26 -7.17
C GLN A 261 2.87 18.54 -8.34
N ASP A 262 3.82 19.21 -9.00
CA ASP A 262 4.68 18.56 -9.98
C ASP A 262 5.50 17.47 -9.29
N ALA A 263 4.92 16.28 -9.14
CA ALA A 263 5.57 15.08 -8.65
C ALA A 263 6.71 14.65 -9.60
N GLY A 264 6.77 15.24 -10.80
CA GLY A 264 7.85 15.16 -11.76
C GLY A 264 8.85 16.32 -11.74
N SER A 265 8.79 17.29 -10.82
CA SER A 265 9.84 18.32 -10.69
C SER A 265 11.11 17.71 -10.05
N PRO A 266 12.21 17.50 -10.80
CA PRO A 266 13.35 16.74 -10.27
C PRO A 266 14.24 17.55 -9.32
N GLN A 267 13.84 18.79 -8.99
CA GLN A 267 14.72 19.79 -8.39
C GLN A 267 14.57 19.91 -6.86
N GLY A 268 13.55 19.26 -6.27
CA GLY A 268 13.40 19.09 -4.83
C GLY A 268 12.02 18.56 -4.46
N ALA A 269 11.97 17.61 -3.53
CA ALA A 269 10.71 17.13 -2.97
C ALA A 269 10.38 17.90 -1.69
N SER A 270 9.13 18.37 -1.56
CA SER A 270 8.62 18.98 -0.34
C SER A 270 7.35 18.27 0.12
N ALA A 271 7.16 18.19 1.43
CA ALA A 271 5.95 17.68 2.07
C ALA A 271 5.54 18.68 3.15
N PHE A 272 4.25 18.94 3.35
CA PHE A 272 3.74 19.91 4.35
C PHE A 272 4.47 21.27 4.31
N GLY A 273 4.79 21.75 3.10
CA GLY A 273 5.50 23.03 2.87
C GLY A 273 7.01 23.00 3.17
N VAL A 274 7.55 21.87 3.64
CA VAL A 274 8.95 21.74 4.05
C VAL A 274 9.73 20.93 3.02
N PRO A 275 10.87 21.43 2.51
CA PRO A 275 11.78 20.63 1.69
C PRO A 275 12.29 19.42 2.47
N VAL A 276 12.12 18.22 1.90
CA VAL A 276 12.59 16.95 2.47
C VAL A 276 13.69 16.31 1.63
N ILE A 277 13.77 16.64 0.33
CA ILE A 277 14.90 16.35 -0.55
C ILE A 277 15.37 17.65 -1.18
N VAL A 278 16.65 17.97 -1.03
CA VAL A 278 17.29 19.17 -1.60
C VAL A 278 18.37 18.78 -2.60
N SER A 279 18.41 19.50 -3.73
CA SER A 279 19.48 19.37 -4.71
C SER A 279 20.65 20.28 -4.33
N VAL A 280 21.83 19.73 -4.04
CA VAL A 280 23.04 20.47 -3.63
C VAL A 280 24.19 20.24 -4.62
N PRO A 281 25.23 21.11 -4.68
CA PRO A 281 26.41 20.85 -5.49
C PRO A 281 27.07 19.51 -5.11
N ASN A 282 27.44 18.70 -6.11
CA ASN A 282 28.04 17.39 -5.84
C ASN A 282 29.37 17.54 -5.08
N ARG A 283 29.51 16.80 -3.98
CA ARG A 283 30.67 16.77 -3.09
C ARG A 283 30.89 15.34 -2.62
N LEU A 284 32.09 15.03 -2.11
CA LEU A 284 32.30 13.77 -1.42
C LEU A 284 31.42 13.76 -0.16
N LYS A 285 30.46 12.82 -0.10
CA LYS A 285 29.65 12.60 1.10
C LYS A 285 30.55 12.08 2.22
N SER A 286 30.24 12.43 3.47
CA SER A 286 30.88 11.80 4.63
C SER A 286 30.62 10.30 4.61
N GLY A 287 31.65 9.51 4.91
CA GLY A 287 31.60 8.04 4.93
C GLY A 287 32.32 7.48 6.16
N GLN A 288 32.16 6.18 6.38
CA GLN A 288 32.76 5.47 7.51
C GLN A 288 34.03 4.69 7.14
N LEU A 289 34.32 4.51 5.85
CA LEU A 289 35.64 4.07 5.39
C LEU A 289 36.63 5.23 5.52
N PRO A 290 37.74 5.10 6.27
CA PRO A 290 38.79 6.11 6.33
C PRO A 290 39.53 6.20 4.99
N LEU A 291 39.07 7.05 4.08
CA LEU A 291 39.61 7.20 2.71
C LEU A 291 41.06 7.70 2.62
N GLU A 292 41.63 8.15 3.75
CA GLU A 292 43.05 8.54 3.90
C GLU A 292 43.88 7.50 4.66
N ALA A 293 43.34 6.30 4.93
CA ALA A 293 44.08 5.25 5.62
C ALA A 293 45.30 4.79 4.79
N PRO A 294 46.48 4.56 5.39
CA PRO A 294 47.69 4.17 4.64
C PRO A 294 47.52 2.93 3.76
N ALA A 295 46.66 1.98 4.16
CA ALA A 295 46.34 0.78 3.37
C ALA A 295 45.59 1.07 2.06
N LEU A 296 45.04 2.28 1.87
CA LEU A 296 44.44 2.75 0.61
C LEU A 296 45.43 3.49 -0.30
N ASN A 297 46.64 3.81 0.18
CA ASN A 297 47.68 4.44 -0.66
C ASN A 297 48.39 3.44 -1.59
N ILE A 298 47.97 2.17 -1.58
CA ILE A 298 48.47 1.13 -2.49
C ILE A 298 48.13 1.53 -3.93
N GLY A 299 49.14 1.53 -4.79
CA GLY A 299 48.97 1.76 -6.23
C GLY A 299 48.33 0.55 -6.91
N MET A 300 47.20 0.77 -7.57
CA MET A 300 46.53 -0.24 -8.40
C MET A 300 46.58 0.18 -9.86
N ARG A 301 46.95 -0.75 -10.75
CA ARG A 301 46.98 -0.51 -12.19
C ARG A 301 45.57 -0.53 -12.75
N LEU A 302 45.17 0.57 -13.38
CA LEU A 302 44.01 0.63 -14.26
C LEU A 302 44.49 0.40 -15.69
N ASP A 303 43.98 -0.68 -16.29
CA ASP A 303 44.30 -1.17 -17.65
C ASP A 303 43.04 -1.38 -18.50
N GLY A 304 41.85 -1.11 -17.95
CA GLY A 304 40.55 -1.29 -18.61
C GLY A 304 39.90 -2.66 -18.39
N SER A 305 40.51 -3.55 -17.62
CA SER A 305 39.98 -4.91 -17.36
C SER A 305 38.71 -4.95 -16.50
N HIS A 306 38.48 -3.96 -15.64
CA HIS A 306 37.39 -3.94 -14.64
C HIS A 306 36.18 -3.13 -15.14
N ARG A 307 35.33 -3.74 -15.98
CA ARG A 307 34.28 -3.03 -16.75
C ARG A 307 33.11 -2.52 -15.90
N THR A 308 33.00 -2.90 -14.63
CA THR A 308 31.91 -2.49 -13.73
C THR A 308 32.40 -1.99 -12.37
N VAL A 309 31.54 -1.25 -11.65
CA VAL A 309 31.82 -0.82 -10.27
C VAL A 309 32.07 -1.99 -9.35
N GLY A 310 31.32 -3.09 -9.49
CA GLY A 310 31.52 -4.30 -8.70
C GLY A 310 32.91 -4.92 -8.90
N GLU A 311 33.34 -5.06 -10.16
CA GLU A 311 34.68 -5.56 -10.51
C GLU A 311 35.80 -4.65 -9.95
N LEU A 312 35.67 -3.33 -10.11
CA LEU A 312 36.67 -2.39 -9.64
C LEU A 312 36.75 -2.35 -8.10
N ILE A 313 35.62 -2.40 -7.41
CA ILE A 313 35.57 -2.48 -5.94
C ILE A 313 36.16 -3.80 -5.43
N ALA A 314 35.91 -4.92 -6.11
CA ALA A 314 36.52 -6.22 -5.76
C ALA A 314 38.06 -6.20 -5.94
N ALA A 315 38.56 -5.56 -7.00
CA ALA A 315 40.00 -5.38 -7.22
C ALA A 315 40.66 -4.53 -6.13
N VAL A 316 40.04 -3.41 -5.75
CA VAL A 316 40.51 -2.57 -4.64
C VAL A 316 40.45 -3.33 -3.31
N SER A 317 39.39 -4.10 -3.06
CA SER A 317 39.26 -4.95 -1.87
C SER A 317 40.42 -5.95 -1.76
N LYS A 318 40.75 -6.62 -2.87
CA LYS A 318 41.87 -7.56 -2.94
C LYS A 318 43.23 -6.88 -2.70
N ALA A 319 43.46 -5.71 -3.28
CA ALA A 319 44.71 -4.97 -3.14
C ALA A 319 44.93 -4.43 -1.70
N THR A 320 43.87 -3.91 -1.09
CA THR A 320 43.94 -3.16 0.19
C THR A 320 43.67 -4.00 1.44
N ARG A 321 43.15 -5.22 1.26
CA ARG A 321 42.65 -6.12 2.32
C ARG A 321 41.44 -5.60 3.11
N PHE A 322 40.93 -4.40 2.82
CA PHE A 322 39.59 -4.01 3.27
C PHE A 322 38.57 -4.88 2.57
N ARG A 323 37.58 -5.41 3.30
CA ARG A 323 36.42 -6.05 2.69
C ARG A 323 35.49 -4.96 2.17
N LEU A 324 35.47 -4.78 0.85
CA LEU A 324 34.64 -3.78 0.19
C LEU A 324 33.57 -4.49 -0.65
N VAL A 325 32.34 -3.99 -0.60
CA VAL A 325 31.22 -4.44 -1.43
C VAL A 325 30.61 -3.21 -2.09
N ALA A 326 30.17 -3.34 -3.35
CA ALA A 326 29.32 -2.34 -3.99
C ALA A 326 27.86 -2.73 -3.82
N ASP A 327 26.99 -1.78 -3.48
CA ASP A 327 25.55 -2.02 -3.49
C ASP A 327 25.14 -2.61 -4.85
N THR A 328 24.34 -3.67 -4.91
CA THR A 328 24.00 -4.35 -6.17
C THR A 328 23.41 -3.41 -7.21
N ARG A 329 22.79 -2.30 -6.77
CA ARG A 329 22.25 -1.23 -7.62
C ARG A 329 23.33 -0.40 -8.31
N LEU A 330 24.49 -0.30 -7.67
CA LEU A 330 25.69 0.40 -8.14
C LEU A 330 26.69 -0.55 -8.80
N ALA A 331 26.78 -1.80 -8.33
CA ALA A 331 27.77 -2.79 -8.74
C ALA A 331 27.75 -3.06 -10.25
N SER A 332 26.55 -3.16 -10.85
CA SER A 332 26.37 -3.38 -12.29
C SER A 332 26.55 -2.13 -13.16
N LEU A 333 26.86 -0.97 -12.57
CA LEU A 333 27.09 0.24 -13.36
C LEU A 333 28.40 0.11 -14.15
N PRO A 334 28.40 0.32 -15.49
CA PRO A 334 29.59 0.23 -16.30
C PRO A 334 30.58 1.36 -15.99
N ILE A 335 31.87 1.04 -16.06
CA ILE A 335 32.97 2.01 -15.98
C ILE A 335 33.54 2.25 -17.37
N GLY A 336 33.50 3.50 -17.82
CA GLY A 336 34.32 3.95 -18.93
C GLY A 336 35.68 4.41 -18.43
N TYR A 337 36.76 3.83 -18.95
CA TYR A 337 38.14 4.26 -18.71
C TYR A 337 38.70 5.04 -19.88
N ARG A 338 39.55 6.02 -19.60
CA ARG A 338 40.58 6.51 -20.54
C ARG A 338 41.92 6.44 -19.85
N LEU A 339 42.91 5.83 -20.50
CA LEU A 339 44.19 5.45 -19.91
C LEU A 339 45.35 5.75 -20.87
N THR A 340 46.55 5.95 -20.34
CA THR A 340 47.79 5.93 -21.11
C THR A 340 48.05 4.56 -21.75
N PRO A 341 48.80 4.49 -22.88
CA PRO A 341 49.35 3.23 -23.37
C PRO A 341 50.12 2.51 -22.26
N GLY A 342 49.76 1.26 -21.98
CA GLY A 342 50.27 0.50 -20.83
C GLY A 342 49.47 0.65 -19.53
N GLY A 343 48.36 1.39 -19.53
CA GLY A 343 47.57 1.66 -18.33
C GLY A 343 48.22 2.71 -17.42
N GLN A 344 47.63 2.93 -16.25
CA GLN A 344 48.14 3.87 -15.24
C GLN A 344 48.02 3.28 -13.83
N VAL A 345 49.02 3.49 -12.99
CA VAL A 345 48.95 3.15 -11.55
C VAL A 345 48.40 4.35 -10.80
N VAL A 346 47.38 4.11 -9.96
CA VAL A 346 46.73 5.14 -9.12
C VAL A 346 46.47 4.61 -7.73
N SER A 347 46.51 5.50 -6.74
CA SER A 347 46.15 5.20 -5.34
C SER A 347 44.72 4.66 -5.26
N THR A 348 44.54 3.52 -4.60
CA THR A 348 43.19 2.96 -4.41
C THR A 348 42.26 3.92 -3.65
N GLY A 349 42.76 4.74 -2.73
CA GLY A 349 41.97 5.75 -2.03
C GLY A 349 41.36 6.78 -2.99
N ASP A 350 42.11 7.19 -4.01
CA ASP A 350 41.63 8.14 -5.03
C ASP A 350 40.60 7.51 -5.96
N ILE A 351 40.76 6.22 -6.30
CA ILE A 351 39.74 5.45 -7.03
C ILE A 351 38.42 5.43 -6.25
N LEU A 352 38.47 5.14 -4.94
CA LEU A 352 37.27 5.10 -4.10
C LEU A 352 36.62 6.49 -3.94
N LYS A 353 37.41 7.55 -3.73
CA LYS A 353 36.94 8.95 -3.70
C LYS A 353 36.28 9.36 -5.03
N ALA A 354 36.88 8.99 -6.17
CA ALA A 354 36.38 9.28 -7.51
C ALA A 354 35.06 8.53 -7.79
N LEU A 355 34.97 7.25 -7.44
CA LEU A 355 33.75 6.45 -7.52
C LEU A 355 32.63 7.08 -6.68
N CYS A 356 32.87 7.36 -5.40
CA CYS A 356 31.87 7.95 -4.50
C CYS A 356 31.24 9.22 -5.09
N ARG A 357 32.05 10.15 -5.60
CA ARG A 357 31.53 11.36 -6.25
C ARG A 357 30.80 11.08 -7.58
N SER A 358 31.22 10.07 -8.33
CA SER A 358 30.63 9.71 -9.63
C SER A 358 29.25 9.06 -9.53
N VAL A 359 29.01 8.25 -8.50
CA VAL A 359 27.69 7.67 -8.19
C VAL A 359 26.91 8.49 -7.15
N THR A 360 27.48 9.58 -6.65
CA THR A 360 26.95 10.38 -5.52
C THR A 360 26.75 9.58 -4.22
N GLY A 361 27.54 8.53 -4.03
CA GLY A 361 27.49 7.60 -2.90
C GLY A 361 28.54 7.85 -1.82
N THR A 362 28.64 6.90 -0.90
CA THR A 362 29.52 6.88 0.27
C THR A 362 29.74 5.44 0.74
N PHE A 363 30.72 5.22 1.63
CA PHE A 363 30.94 3.91 2.26
C PHE A 363 30.28 3.84 3.65
N ARG A 364 29.32 2.92 3.82
CA ARG A 364 28.78 2.51 5.12
C ARG A 364 29.60 1.37 5.69
N ARG A 365 29.98 1.47 6.96
CA ARG A 365 30.60 0.39 7.74
C ARG A 365 29.51 -0.54 8.28
N LEU A 366 29.75 -1.83 8.15
CA LEU A 366 28.91 -2.89 8.69
C LEU A 366 29.82 -3.86 9.46
N ASP A 367 29.54 -4.03 10.74
CA ASP A 367 30.21 -5.02 11.57
C ASP A 367 29.36 -6.31 11.59
N GLY A 368 30.04 -7.44 11.52
CA GLY A 368 29.46 -8.78 11.44
C GLY A 368 30.16 -9.76 12.40
N PRO A 369 29.75 -11.04 12.35
CA PRO A 369 30.23 -12.05 13.29
C PRO A 369 31.76 -12.14 13.39
N GLY A 370 32.25 -12.37 14.61
CA GLY A 370 33.68 -12.51 14.89
C GLY A 370 34.51 -11.23 14.72
N GLY A 371 33.90 -10.04 14.82
CA GLY A 371 34.59 -8.76 14.63
C GLY A 371 34.93 -8.46 13.16
N THR A 372 34.25 -9.11 12.23
CA THR A 372 34.44 -8.86 10.79
C THR A 372 33.82 -7.52 10.40
N THR A 373 34.60 -6.60 9.82
CA THR A 373 34.05 -5.38 9.22
C THR A 373 34.01 -5.47 7.69
N VAL A 374 32.90 -5.04 7.09
CA VAL A 374 32.76 -4.80 5.64
C VAL A 374 32.35 -3.35 5.40
N TYR A 375 32.80 -2.76 4.29
CA TYR A 375 32.39 -1.43 3.85
C TYR A 375 31.59 -1.52 2.56
N LEU A 376 30.34 -1.08 2.60
CA LEU A 376 29.42 -1.07 1.47
C LEU A 376 29.40 0.31 0.81
N LEU A 377 29.72 0.39 -0.49
CA LEU A 377 29.44 1.57 -1.31
C LEU A 377 27.93 1.65 -1.57
N THR A 378 27.27 2.65 -1.00
CA THR A 378 25.81 2.89 -1.05
C THR A 378 25.52 4.39 -1.14
N ASP A 379 24.25 4.81 -1.20
CA ASP A 379 23.85 6.21 -1.40
C ASP A 379 24.01 7.08 -0.13
N ASP A 380 23.93 6.48 1.06
CA ASP A 380 23.91 7.18 2.35
C ASP A 380 24.53 6.34 3.49
N VAL A 381 25.06 6.95 4.55
CA VAL A 381 25.65 6.20 5.68
C VAL A 381 24.60 5.55 6.59
N GLU A 382 23.42 6.14 6.73
CA GLU A 382 22.38 5.75 7.69
C GLU A 382 21.42 4.68 7.16
N GLY A 383 21.23 4.64 5.84
CA GLY A 383 20.18 3.89 5.16
C GLY A 383 19.20 4.83 4.51
N ILE A 384 18.99 4.74 3.20
CA ILE A 384 17.96 5.58 2.56
C ILE A 384 16.56 5.21 3.07
N GLY A 385 16.29 3.92 3.26
CA GLY A 385 15.06 3.46 3.89
C GLY A 385 14.96 3.99 5.33
N THR A 386 16.04 3.98 6.11
CA THR A 386 16.10 4.58 7.45
C THR A 386 15.70 6.06 7.43
N ARG A 387 16.30 6.86 6.53
CA ARG A 387 15.93 8.28 6.35
C ARG A 387 14.46 8.42 5.98
N PHE A 388 13.99 7.62 5.04
CA PHE A 388 12.62 7.68 4.56
C PHE A 388 11.60 7.30 5.64
N ALA A 389 11.88 6.30 6.47
CA ALA A 389 11.04 5.93 7.61
C ALA A 389 11.02 7.01 8.71
N ARG A 390 12.12 7.74 8.93
CA ARG A 390 12.14 8.93 9.82
C ARG A 390 11.29 10.06 9.25
N LEU A 391 11.37 10.31 7.95
CA LEU A 391 10.52 11.29 7.25
C LEU A 391 9.05 10.87 7.24
N ASP A 392 8.74 9.59 7.08
CA ASP A 392 7.38 9.05 7.10
C ASP A 392 6.73 9.21 8.48
N ARG A 393 7.49 9.03 9.58
CA ARG A 393 7.03 9.33 10.95
C ARG A 393 6.83 10.82 11.23
N TRP A 394 7.69 11.68 10.68
CA TRP A 394 7.51 13.13 10.75
C TRP A 394 6.25 13.56 9.98
N ALA A 395 6.04 12.97 8.79
CA ALA A 395 4.86 13.18 7.95
C ALA A 395 3.58 12.62 8.57
N GLU A 396 3.64 11.47 9.26
CA GLU A 396 2.53 10.90 10.05
C GLU A 396 2.09 11.85 11.16
N LYS A 397 3.04 12.42 11.91
CA LYS A 397 2.74 13.45 12.93
C LYS A 397 2.15 14.72 12.31
N ALA A 398 2.67 15.16 11.17
CA ALA A 398 2.13 16.30 10.42
C ALA A 398 0.70 16.05 9.93
N ALA A 399 0.44 14.84 9.42
CA ALA A 399 -0.88 14.39 8.97
C ALA A 399 -1.88 14.25 10.13
N LYS A 400 -1.46 13.73 11.29
CA LYS A 400 -2.30 13.73 12.51
C LYS A 400 -2.63 15.17 12.93
N GLN A 401 -1.62 16.05 13.06
CA GLN A 401 -1.85 17.45 13.43
C GLN A 401 -2.78 18.16 12.43
N ARG A 402 -2.64 17.90 11.13
CA ARG A 402 -3.55 18.37 10.08
C ARG A 402 -4.98 17.84 10.27
N SER A 403 -5.13 16.55 10.55
CA SER A 403 -6.44 15.93 10.80
C SER A 403 -7.08 16.50 12.06
N ASP A 404 -6.33 16.69 13.15
CA ASP A 404 -6.78 17.32 14.38
C ASP A 404 -7.27 18.76 14.14
N ILE A 405 -6.51 19.55 13.36
CA ILE A 405 -6.88 20.91 12.96
C ILE A 405 -8.13 20.92 12.07
N HIS A 406 -8.28 19.97 11.14
CA HIS A 406 -9.46 19.84 10.29
C HIS A 406 -10.71 19.40 11.07
N LEU A 407 -10.58 18.41 11.96
CA LEU A 407 -11.66 18.01 12.87
C LEU A 407 -12.04 19.13 13.83
N LYS A 408 -11.06 19.91 14.32
CA LYS A 408 -11.31 21.12 15.11
C LYS A 408 -12.10 22.14 14.29
N ALA A 409 -11.70 22.46 13.06
CA ALA A 409 -12.41 23.40 12.21
C ALA A 409 -13.86 22.96 11.92
N ILE A 410 -14.12 21.67 11.70
CA ILE A 410 -15.49 21.11 11.57
C ILE A 410 -16.29 21.32 12.88
N ASN A 411 -15.69 21.06 14.03
CA ASN A 411 -16.34 21.30 15.33
C ASN A 411 -16.61 22.79 15.57
N ASP A 412 -15.63 23.65 15.26
CA ASP A 412 -15.73 25.11 15.37
C ASP A 412 -16.87 25.64 14.48
N CYS A 413 -17.04 25.10 13.27
CA CYS A 413 -18.19 25.40 12.39
C CYS A 413 -19.52 25.08 13.11
N SER A 414 -19.61 23.90 13.73
CA SER A 414 -20.84 23.43 14.39
C SER A 414 -21.26 24.32 15.56
N GLU A 415 -20.29 24.77 16.35
CA GLU A 415 -20.52 25.73 17.44
C GLU A 415 -21.08 27.10 16.99
N LYS A 416 -21.03 27.45 15.70
CA LYS A 416 -21.57 28.74 15.21
C LYS A 416 -23.04 28.66 14.80
N GLU A 417 -23.68 27.51 15.00
CA GLU A 417 -25.07 27.22 14.61
C GLU A 417 -25.30 27.50 13.11
N PRO A 418 -24.56 26.82 12.21
CA PRO A 418 -24.47 27.21 10.79
C PRO A 418 -25.81 27.09 10.05
N LEU A 419 -26.71 26.21 10.50
CA LEU A 419 -28.07 26.11 9.96
C LEU A 419 -28.84 27.43 10.04
N ASP A 420 -28.64 28.22 11.10
CA ASP A 420 -29.30 29.51 11.32
C ASP A 420 -28.74 30.63 10.42
N ALA A 421 -27.56 30.42 9.84
CA ALA A 421 -26.90 31.35 8.93
C ALA A 421 -27.11 30.96 7.46
N LEU A 422 -27.31 29.67 7.16
CA LEU A 422 -27.40 29.13 5.81
C LEU A 422 -28.85 29.08 5.33
N GLY A 423 -29.25 30.09 4.57
CA GLY A 423 -30.48 30.08 3.76
C GLY A 423 -30.27 29.54 2.35
N PHE A 424 -31.27 29.72 1.49
CA PHE A 424 -31.12 29.55 0.03
C PHE A 424 -30.52 30.82 -0.60
N ALA A 425 -29.88 30.68 -1.75
CA ALA A 425 -29.45 31.84 -2.52
C ALA A 425 -30.66 32.72 -2.95
N PRO A 426 -30.50 34.06 -3.05
CA PRO A 426 -31.59 34.93 -3.50
C PRO A 426 -32.14 34.51 -4.87
N GLY A 427 -33.45 34.41 -4.99
CA GLY A 427 -34.12 34.01 -6.24
C GLY A 427 -34.04 32.51 -6.58
N TYR A 428 -33.50 31.66 -5.70
CA TYR A 428 -33.43 30.21 -5.94
C TYR A 428 -34.82 29.57 -5.98
N ALA A 429 -35.30 29.23 -7.18
CA ALA A 429 -36.66 28.71 -7.44
C ALA A 429 -36.99 27.38 -6.72
N HIS A 430 -35.95 26.64 -6.33
CA HIS A 430 -36.04 25.38 -5.60
C HIS A 430 -36.02 25.56 -4.07
N ALA A 431 -36.15 26.78 -3.55
CA ALA A 431 -36.20 27.03 -2.11
C ALA A 431 -37.37 26.32 -1.42
N LEU A 432 -37.10 25.71 -0.26
CA LEU A 432 -38.11 25.08 0.59
C LEU A 432 -38.88 26.13 1.41
N SER A 433 -40.12 25.81 1.76
CA SER A 433 -40.90 26.63 2.69
C SER A 433 -40.28 26.66 4.10
N PRO A 434 -40.55 27.70 4.92
CA PRO A 434 -40.02 27.79 6.28
C PRO A 434 -40.38 26.59 7.18
N ASP A 435 -41.55 25.98 6.99
CA ASP A 435 -41.96 24.78 7.75
C ASP A 435 -41.18 23.53 7.33
N GLN A 436 -40.95 23.34 6.02
CA GLN A 436 -40.10 22.26 5.50
C GLN A 436 -38.65 22.41 5.99
N MET A 437 -38.13 23.65 5.98
CA MET A 437 -36.80 23.96 6.51
C MET A 437 -36.67 23.62 8.00
N ARG A 438 -37.68 23.97 8.82
CA ARG A 438 -37.69 23.64 10.25
C ARG A 438 -37.60 22.13 10.49
N VAL A 439 -38.44 21.34 9.82
CA VAL A 439 -38.44 19.87 9.95
C VAL A 439 -37.10 19.26 9.51
N LEU A 440 -36.48 19.79 8.46
CA LEU A 440 -35.19 19.32 7.98
C LEU A 440 -34.04 19.69 8.94
N ASP A 441 -34.05 20.91 9.47
CA ASP A 441 -33.07 21.37 10.47
C ASP A 441 -33.16 20.56 11.77
N ASP A 442 -34.38 20.27 12.23
CA ASP A 442 -34.62 19.42 13.39
C ASP A 442 -34.15 17.98 13.15
N SER A 443 -34.29 17.43 11.94
CA SER A 443 -33.71 16.14 11.54
C SER A 443 -32.18 16.14 11.59
N TYR A 444 -31.51 17.21 11.11
CA TYR A 444 -30.05 17.30 11.22
C TYR A 444 -29.56 17.42 12.66
N ARG A 445 -30.16 18.32 13.46
CA ARG A 445 -29.78 18.53 14.87
C ARG A 445 -30.00 17.28 15.72
N SER A 446 -31.08 16.53 15.47
CA SER A 446 -31.41 15.27 16.17
C SER A 446 -30.63 14.05 15.68
N GLN A 447 -29.82 14.18 14.61
CA GLN A 447 -29.14 13.06 13.95
C GLN A 447 -30.06 11.94 13.43
N ASP A 448 -31.37 12.18 13.27
CA ASP A 448 -32.27 11.19 12.67
C ASP A 448 -32.28 11.31 11.13
N TRP A 449 -31.13 11.01 10.52
CA TRP A 449 -30.95 11.00 9.05
C TRP A 449 -31.73 9.87 8.36
N ALA A 450 -32.45 9.02 9.09
CA ALA A 450 -33.37 8.04 8.52
C ALA A 450 -34.73 8.70 8.24
N ARG A 451 -35.21 9.55 9.16
CA ARG A 451 -36.43 10.38 9.00
C ARG A 451 -36.22 11.62 8.13
N ASN A 452 -35.62 11.44 6.96
CA ASN A 452 -35.52 12.50 5.96
C ASN A 452 -36.92 13.03 5.62
N LEU A 453 -37.05 14.35 5.54
CA LEU A 453 -38.29 15.04 5.21
C LEU A 453 -38.90 14.42 3.95
N THR A 454 -40.00 13.69 4.09
CA THR A 454 -40.66 13.04 2.95
C THR A 454 -41.88 13.89 2.58
N VAL A 455 -41.84 14.48 1.39
CA VAL A 455 -42.84 15.45 0.92
C VAL A 455 -43.66 14.79 -0.20
N PRO A 456 -45.00 14.84 -0.17
CA PRO A 456 -45.83 14.46 -1.31
C PRO A 456 -45.44 15.29 -2.54
N ALA A 457 -45.36 14.69 -3.72
CA ALA A 457 -44.86 15.38 -4.92
C ALA A 457 -45.65 16.69 -5.20
N SER A 458 -46.97 16.68 -4.99
CA SER A 458 -47.87 17.84 -5.13
C SER A 458 -47.66 18.96 -4.10
N LYS A 459 -46.78 18.79 -3.12
CA LYS A 459 -46.42 19.78 -2.08
C LYS A 459 -44.98 20.31 -2.22
N LEU A 460 -44.28 19.93 -3.28
CA LEU A 460 -43.03 20.57 -3.71
C LEU A 460 -43.33 21.93 -4.38
N SER A 461 -42.33 22.82 -4.48
CA SER A 461 -42.46 24.04 -5.30
C SER A 461 -42.59 23.67 -6.78
N PRO A 462 -43.16 24.51 -7.66
CA PRO A 462 -43.33 24.19 -9.08
C PRO A 462 -42.02 23.75 -9.77
N ALA A 463 -40.90 24.41 -9.47
CA ALA A 463 -39.58 24.02 -9.98
C ALA A 463 -39.13 22.64 -9.47
N LEU A 464 -39.32 22.36 -8.16
CA LEU A 464 -39.03 21.03 -7.60
C LEU A 464 -39.97 19.93 -8.14
N GLN A 465 -41.21 20.25 -8.52
CA GLN A 465 -42.12 19.30 -9.20
C GLN A 465 -41.63 18.97 -10.61
N GLU A 466 -41.16 19.97 -11.34
CA GLU A 466 -40.58 19.80 -12.68
C GLU A 466 -39.27 19.00 -12.62
N GLU A 467 -38.35 19.33 -11.71
CA GLU A 467 -37.11 18.57 -11.50
C GLU A 467 -37.37 17.12 -11.07
N PHE A 468 -38.33 16.90 -10.17
CA PHE A 468 -38.77 15.55 -9.78
C PHE A 468 -39.32 14.75 -10.97
N LYS A 469 -40.17 15.37 -11.79
CA LYS A 469 -40.73 14.76 -13.00
C LYS A 469 -39.63 14.45 -14.02
N ASN A 470 -38.75 15.42 -14.31
CA ASN A 470 -37.61 15.25 -15.22
C ASN A 470 -36.68 14.12 -14.75
N GLY A 471 -36.49 13.99 -13.44
CA GLY A 471 -35.71 12.91 -12.84
C GLY A 471 -36.36 11.52 -12.96
N LEU A 472 -37.67 11.42 -12.78
CA LEU A 472 -38.43 10.18 -13.03
C LEU A 472 -38.41 9.79 -14.51
N GLU A 473 -38.62 10.76 -15.42
CA GLU A 473 -38.52 10.55 -16.87
C GLU A 473 -37.11 10.15 -17.29
N SER A 474 -36.08 10.78 -16.71
CA SER A 474 -34.69 10.40 -16.91
C SER A 474 -34.48 8.95 -16.49
N TRP A 475 -34.81 8.60 -15.23
CA TRP A 475 -34.69 7.24 -14.70
C TRP A 475 -35.40 6.19 -15.56
N SER A 476 -36.61 6.47 -16.06
CA SER A 476 -37.35 5.54 -16.94
C SER A 476 -36.67 5.23 -18.28
N LYS A 477 -35.69 6.04 -18.72
CA LYS A 477 -34.87 5.80 -19.92
C LYS A 477 -33.67 4.89 -19.65
N TRP A 478 -33.29 4.71 -18.39
CA TRP A 478 -32.33 3.69 -18.00
C TRP A 478 -33.10 2.37 -17.84
N ASP A 479 -32.66 1.30 -18.51
CA ASP A 479 -33.27 -0.04 -18.45
C ASP A 479 -33.03 -0.69 -17.07
N THR A 480 -33.69 -0.11 -16.07
CA THR A 480 -33.65 -0.53 -14.68
C THR A 480 -34.97 -1.24 -14.37
N LYS A 481 -34.89 -2.45 -13.83
CA LYS A 481 -36.08 -3.22 -13.39
C LYS A 481 -36.76 -2.63 -12.14
N VAL A 482 -36.42 -1.40 -11.75
CA VAL A 482 -36.77 -0.82 -10.46
C VAL A 482 -37.69 0.38 -10.65
N THR A 483 -38.95 0.18 -10.27
CA THR A 483 -39.96 1.25 -10.26
C THR A 483 -39.72 2.17 -9.06
N LEU A 484 -39.60 3.47 -9.34
CA LEU A 484 -39.49 4.50 -8.30
C LEU A 484 -40.86 5.04 -7.90
N ARG A 485 -40.99 5.47 -6.65
CA ARG A 485 -42.18 6.17 -6.15
C ARG A 485 -42.30 7.54 -6.80
N ASN A 486 -43.51 7.84 -7.27
CA ASN A 486 -43.89 9.12 -7.88
C ASN A 486 -44.86 9.95 -7.01
N ASP A 487 -45.34 9.39 -5.90
CA ASP A 487 -46.32 10.00 -5.00
C ASP A 487 -45.66 10.91 -3.94
N ALA A 488 -44.47 10.53 -3.48
CA ALA A 488 -43.69 11.26 -2.49
C ALA A 488 -42.18 11.12 -2.73
N VAL A 489 -41.42 12.11 -2.27
CA VAL A 489 -39.96 12.19 -2.43
C VAL A 489 -39.27 12.49 -1.11
N GLY A 490 -38.09 11.94 -0.89
CA GLY A 490 -37.22 12.41 0.20
C GLY A 490 -36.58 13.73 -0.18
N VAL A 491 -36.73 14.74 0.64
CA VAL A 491 -36.10 16.06 0.49
C VAL A 491 -34.94 16.16 1.47
N ASP A 492 -33.83 16.70 0.98
CA ASP A 492 -32.62 16.98 1.75
C ASP A 492 -32.02 18.30 1.27
N THR A 493 -31.07 18.85 2.04
CA THR A 493 -30.27 20.00 1.62
C THR A 493 -28.78 19.67 1.64
N ASP A 494 -28.08 20.15 0.62
CA ASP A 494 -26.64 20.06 0.49
C ASP A 494 -26.02 21.42 0.86
N PHE A 495 -24.82 21.41 1.45
CA PHE A 495 -24.01 22.63 1.60
C PHE A 495 -23.60 23.14 0.22
N HIS A 496 -23.70 24.45 -0.01
CA HIS A 496 -23.33 25.04 -1.29
C HIS A 496 -22.54 26.34 -1.09
N CYS A 497 -21.58 26.59 -1.96
CA CYS A 497 -20.80 27.82 -2.00
C CYS A 497 -20.80 28.41 -3.42
N ASP A 498 -21.11 29.69 -3.54
CA ASP A 498 -20.88 30.48 -4.75
C ASP A 498 -19.75 31.49 -4.51
N TRP A 499 -18.96 31.77 -5.54
CA TRP A 499 -18.03 32.89 -5.58
C TRP A 499 -18.73 34.10 -6.17
N VAL A 500 -18.83 35.19 -5.41
CA VAL A 500 -19.44 36.45 -5.83
C VAL A 500 -18.32 37.38 -6.33
N LEU A 501 -18.46 37.82 -7.58
CA LEU A 501 -17.50 38.63 -8.31
C LEU A 501 -17.92 40.10 -8.31
N PRO A 502 -17.04 41.03 -8.76
CA PRO A 502 -17.44 42.40 -9.05
C PRO A 502 -18.69 42.45 -9.93
N GLY A 503 -19.62 43.35 -9.59
CA GLY A 503 -20.94 43.44 -10.24
C GLY A 503 -21.98 42.41 -9.74
N GLY A 504 -21.64 41.55 -8.77
CA GLY A 504 -22.60 40.62 -8.16
C GLY A 504 -22.83 39.31 -8.92
N ARG A 505 -22.14 39.09 -10.05
CA ARG A 505 -22.14 37.80 -10.78
C ARG A 505 -21.64 36.69 -9.87
N THR A 506 -22.33 35.54 -9.85
CA THR A 506 -21.97 34.41 -8.98
C THR A 506 -21.62 33.15 -9.76
N ILE A 507 -20.49 32.51 -9.41
CA ILE A 507 -20.02 31.25 -10.00
C ILE A 507 -19.98 30.16 -8.93
N PRO A 508 -20.56 28.97 -9.14
CA PRO A 508 -20.50 27.86 -8.18
C PRO A 508 -19.06 27.44 -7.87
N ALA A 509 -18.75 27.25 -6.59
CA ALA A 509 -17.52 26.59 -6.18
C ALA A 509 -17.54 25.12 -6.62
N GLN A 510 -16.44 24.64 -7.19
CA GLN A 510 -16.23 23.22 -7.46
C GLN A 510 -15.36 22.65 -6.34
N PHE A 511 -15.97 21.80 -5.51
CA PHE A 511 -15.31 21.08 -4.42
C PHE A 511 -15.19 19.60 -4.78
N ASN A 512 -14.09 18.96 -4.39
CA ASN A 512 -13.74 17.59 -4.78
C ASN A 512 -14.20 16.51 -3.78
N GLY A 513 -14.78 16.88 -2.64
CA GLY A 513 -15.57 15.96 -1.82
C GLY A 513 -15.68 16.28 -0.32
N GLU A 514 -14.77 17.07 0.24
CA GLU A 514 -14.76 17.31 1.71
C GLU A 514 -15.92 18.23 2.15
N LEU A 515 -16.42 19.04 1.22
CA LEU A 515 -17.55 19.96 1.39
C LEU A 515 -18.84 19.42 0.75
N ASP A 516 -18.94 18.10 0.58
CA ASP A 516 -20.04 17.45 -0.12
C ASP A 516 -21.33 17.30 0.72
N TYR A 517 -22.20 16.42 0.24
CA TYR A 517 -23.40 15.90 0.89
C TYR A 517 -23.27 15.57 2.40
N GLY A 518 -22.10 15.13 2.85
CA GLY A 518 -21.84 14.86 4.27
C GLY A 518 -21.59 16.13 5.09
N PHE A 519 -21.02 17.18 4.51
CA PHE A 519 -20.47 18.31 5.27
C PHE A 519 -21.54 19.07 6.05
N LEU A 520 -22.68 19.40 5.45
CA LEU A 520 -23.77 20.10 6.16
C LEU A 520 -24.21 19.32 7.41
N ARG A 521 -24.28 17.99 7.32
CA ARG A 521 -24.67 17.12 8.43
C ARG A 521 -23.59 17.05 9.52
N GLN A 522 -22.32 17.07 9.12
CA GLN A 522 -21.19 17.07 10.06
C GLN A 522 -21.16 18.36 10.90
N ILE A 523 -21.46 19.51 10.29
CA ILE A 523 -21.49 20.80 11.01
C ILE A 523 -22.84 21.09 11.69
N ALA A 524 -23.94 20.47 11.26
CA ALA A 524 -25.26 20.70 11.85
C ALA A 524 -25.51 19.95 13.17
N ALA A 525 -24.78 18.87 13.43
CA ALA A 525 -25.00 18.02 14.60
C ALA A 525 -24.14 18.47 15.80
N PRO A 526 -24.73 18.85 16.95
CA PRO A 526 -23.96 19.22 18.14
C PRO A 526 -23.20 18.00 18.67
N ARG A 527 -21.86 18.08 18.68
CA ARG A 527 -20.97 16.98 19.12
C ARG A 527 -20.75 16.89 20.64
N SER A 528 -21.42 17.73 21.43
CA SER A 528 -21.37 17.79 22.90
C SER A 528 -22.04 16.58 23.59
N GLY A 529 -21.48 15.38 23.41
CA GLY A 529 -21.89 14.19 24.16
C GLY A 529 -21.56 12.84 23.51
N GLN A 530 -21.28 12.78 22.21
CA GLN A 530 -20.99 11.52 21.51
C GLN A 530 -19.51 11.11 21.61
N THR A 531 -19.12 10.59 22.77
CA THR A 531 -17.85 9.86 22.93
C THR A 531 -17.93 8.47 22.27
N GLY A 532 -17.46 8.39 21.01
CA GLY A 532 -16.88 7.17 20.41
C GLY A 532 -17.80 6.00 20.07
N ALA A 533 -19.00 5.89 20.65
CA ALA A 533 -19.91 4.77 20.45
C ALA A 533 -20.63 4.81 19.09
N SER A 534 -19.90 4.63 17.99
CA SER A 534 -20.57 4.27 16.73
C SER A 534 -21.33 2.98 16.95
N SER A 535 -22.64 3.00 16.74
CA SER A 535 -23.47 1.81 16.85
C SER A 535 -22.99 0.75 15.86
N LYS A 536 -22.19 -0.21 16.36
CA LYS A 536 -21.94 -1.47 15.68
C LYS A 536 -23.30 -2.16 15.57
N ARG A 537 -24.05 -1.89 14.49
CA ARG A 537 -25.20 -2.71 14.11
C ARG A 537 -24.66 -4.12 13.94
N ALA A 538 -24.92 -4.95 14.95
CA ALA A 538 -24.60 -6.36 14.92
C ALA A 538 -25.54 -7.00 13.89
N TYR A 539 -25.11 -7.05 12.64
CA TYR A 539 -25.80 -7.80 11.60
C TYR A 539 -25.84 -9.27 12.02
N LYS A 540 -27.03 -9.74 12.40
CA LYS A 540 -27.30 -11.14 12.70
C LYS A 540 -27.34 -11.92 11.39
N ASN A 541 -26.19 -12.18 10.79
CA ASN A 541 -26.10 -13.12 9.68
C ASN A 541 -26.34 -14.54 10.21
N PRO A 542 -27.31 -15.30 9.69
CA PRO A 542 -27.46 -16.71 10.04
C PRO A 542 -26.22 -17.49 9.56
N LEU A 543 -25.75 -18.42 10.40
CA LEU A 543 -24.71 -19.38 9.99
C LEU A 543 -25.29 -20.35 8.95
N PRO A 544 -24.53 -20.75 7.91
CA PRO A 544 -24.98 -21.76 6.96
C PRO A 544 -25.28 -23.10 7.65
N THR A 545 -26.43 -23.70 7.33
CA THR A 545 -26.88 -24.97 7.88
C THR A 545 -26.28 -26.15 7.13
N GLY A 546 -25.11 -26.61 7.60
CA GLY A 546 -24.53 -27.92 7.25
C GLY A 546 -23.17 -27.88 6.56
N PHE A 547 -22.28 -28.80 6.96
CA PHE A 547 -21.02 -29.07 6.26
C PHE A 547 -21.22 -30.12 5.14
N PRO A 548 -20.41 -30.12 4.07
CA PRO A 548 -20.48 -31.13 3.01
C PRO A 548 -20.23 -32.54 3.55
N PRO A 549 -20.96 -33.58 3.09
CA PRO A 549 -20.78 -34.96 3.57
C PRO A 549 -19.40 -35.58 3.29
N LEU A 550 -18.66 -35.07 2.30
CA LEU A 550 -17.47 -35.70 1.71
C LEU A 550 -16.17 -35.65 2.57
N LEU A 551 -16.30 -35.28 3.84
CA LEU A 551 -15.20 -34.79 4.68
C LEU A 551 -14.69 -35.89 5.64
N LYS A 552 -13.72 -36.70 5.15
CA LYS A 552 -13.20 -37.94 5.79
C LYS A 552 -12.62 -37.79 7.21
N CYS A 553 -12.11 -36.61 7.58
CA CYS A 553 -11.63 -36.31 8.93
C CYS A 553 -12.02 -34.88 9.28
N ARG A 554 -12.45 -34.64 10.53
CA ARG A 554 -12.73 -33.31 11.06
C ARG A 554 -11.75 -33.03 12.21
N ILE A 555 -10.99 -31.95 12.07
CA ILE A 555 -9.97 -31.50 13.02
C ILE A 555 -10.44 -30.16 13.61
N LEU A 556 -10.46 -30.02 14.93
CA LEU A 556 -10.65 -28.73 15.61
C LEU A 556 -9.30 -28.19 16.12
N THR A 557 -8.97 -26.94 15.78
CA THR A 557 -7.94 -26.17 16.50
C THR A 557 -8.52 -25.62 17.81
N ALA A 558 -7.81 -25.76 18.93
CA ALA A 558 -8.24 -25.25 20.24
C ALA A 558 -7.05 -24.76 21.06
N GLN A 559 -7.28 -23.97 22.10
CA GLN A 559 -6.27 -23.75 23.14
C GLN A 559 -6.18 -25.02 24.01
N LEU A 560 -4.97 -25.40 24.46
CA LEU A 560 -4.83 -26.45 25.48
C LEU A 560 -5.56 -26.00 26.76
N PRO A 561 -6.56 -26.74 27.26
CA PRO A 561 -7.28 -26.34 28.48
C PRO A 561 -6.38 -26.36 29.70
N ASP A 562 -6.70 -25.53 30.70
CA ASP A 562 -5.86 -25.40 31.89
C ASP A 562 -6.03 -26.59 32.84
N THR A 563 -7.19 -27.24 32.82
CA THR A 563 -7.55 -28.37 33.70
C THR A 563 -7.93 -29.66 32.96
N GLU A 564 -7.91 -30.77 33.70
CA GLU A 564 -8.35 -32.07 33.20
C GLU A 564 -9.86 -32.11 32.90
N GLU A 565 -10.67 -31.43 33.70
CA GLU A 565 -12.13 -31.39 33.56
C GLU A 565 -12.58 -30.63 32.31
N GLU A 566 -11.96 -29.49 32.02
CA GLU A 566 -12.17 -28.75 30.77
C GLU A 566 -11.74 -29.59 29.56
N THR A 567 -10.63 -30.33 29.67
CA THR A 567 -10.16 -31.23 28.60
C THR A 567 -11.18 -32.35 28.33
N ARG A 568 -11.71 -32.99 29.38
CA ARG A 568 -12.79 -33.98 29.27
C ARG A 568 -14.06 -33.38 28.65
N THR A 569 -14.41 -32.14 29.03
CA THR A 569 -15.57 -31.40 28.52
C THR A 569 -15.43 -31.11 27.02
N LEU A 570 -14.27 -30.59 26.60
CA LEU A 570 -13.92 -30.35 25.20
C LEU A 570 -14.01 -31.63 24.38
N PHE A 571 -13.43 -32.74 24.84
CA PHE A 571 -13.45 -34.00 24.08
C PHE A 571 -14.84 -34.64 24.02
N GLY A 572 -15.64 -34.53 25.09
CA GLY A 572 -17.04 -34.93 25.07
C GLY A 572 -17.86 -34.13 24.06
N LEU A 573 -17.59 -32.83 23.92
CA LEU A 573 -18.22 -31.96 22.92
C LEU A 573 -17.76 -32.30 21.49
N LEU A 574 -16.46 -32.52 21.28
CA LEU A 574 -15.90 -32.97 20.00
C LEU A 574 -16.51 -34.29 19.53
N ALA A 575 -16.59 -35.28 20.42
CA ALA A 575 -17.20 -36.58 20.12
C ALA A 575 -18.67 -36.45 19.75
N ARG A 576 -19.47 -35.65 20.49
CA ARG A 576 -20.88 -35.35 20.16
C ARG A 576 -21.04 -34.68 18.79
N LYS A 577 -20.13 -33.76 18.41
CA LYS A 577 -20.15 -33.06 17.12
C LYS A 577 -19.42 -33.83 15.99
N GLY A 578 -19.00 -35.08 16.22
CA GLY A 578 -18.43 -35.97 15.21
C GLY A 578 -16.99 -35.65 14.79
N PHE A 579 -16.24 -34.89 15.60
CA PHE A 579 -14.80 -34.72 15.41
C PHE A 579 -14.05 -35.99 15.84
N ARG A 580 -12.91 -36.26 15.19
CA ARG A 580 -12.03 -37.40 15.53
C ARG A 580 -10.61 -36.98 15.87
N GLU A 581 -10.32 -35.69 15.77
CA GLU A 581 -9.00 -35.13 16.02
C GLU A 581 -9.11 -33.68 16.47
N THR A 582 -8.18 -33.24 17.31
CA THR A 582 -8.00 -31.84 17.68
C THR A 582 -6.53 -31.50 17.81
N TRP A 583 -6.17 -30.27 17.46
CA TRP A 583 -4.82 -29.75 17.58
C TRP A 583 -4.81 -28.65 18.64
N LEU A 584 -4.11 -28.91 19.75
CA LEU A 584 -4.13 -28.07 20.95
C LEU A 584 -2.96 -27.09 20.95
N ARG A 585 -3.26 -25.79 20.99
CA ARG A 585 -2.27 -24.72 21.06
C ARG A 585 -1.68 -24.63 22.46
N VAL A 586 -0.35 -24.74 22.53
CA VAL A 586 0.43 -24.49 23.74
C VAL A 586 0.87 -23.02 23.78
N GLY A 587 0.78 -22.41 24.95
CA GLY A 587 1.22 -21.02 25.17
C GLY A 587 2.75 -20.96 25.29
N ASP A 588 3.28 -21.58 26.36
CA ASP A 588 4.69 -21.58 26.70
C ASP A 588 5.26 -23.01 26.74
N SER A 589 6.60 -23.12 26.75
CA SER A 589 7.33 -24.38 26.86
C SER A 589 7.62 -24.80 28.31
N ASP A 590 6.78 -24.41 29.26
CA ASP A 590 6.97 -24.78 30.67
C ASP A 590 6.70 -26.29 30.90
N PRO A 591 7.25 -26.89 31.97
CA PRO A 591 7.05 -28.32 32.26
C PRO A 591 5.58 -28.70 32.47
N ALA A 592 4.77 -27.80 33.04
CA ALA A 592 3.35 -28.04 33.33
C ALA A 592 2.51 -28.16 32.05
N THR A 593 2.84 -27.39 31.01
CA THR A 593 2.19 -27.40 29.70
C THR A 593 2.46 -28.70 28.96
N ARG A 594 3.66 -29.27 29.11
CA ARG A 594 3.94 -30.63 28.63
C ARG A 594 3.10 -31.68 29.37
N GLU A 595 3.04 -31.62 30.70
CA GLU A 595 2.26 -32.58 31.50
C GLU A 595 0.75 -32.51 31.17
N ARG A 596 0.21 -31.30 31.02
CA ARG A 596 -1.18 -31.07 30.58
C ARG A 596 -1.44 -31.64 29.19
N LEU A 597 -0.51 -31.47 28.24
CA LEU A 597 -0.63 -32.06 26.91
C LEU A 597 -0.56 -33.59 26.94
N GLU A 598 0.30 -34.19 27.77
CA GLU A 598 0.42 -35.64 27.93
C GLU A 598 -0.87 -36.26 28.54
N LYS A 599 -1.47 -35.58 29.51
CA LYS A 599 -2.80 -35.89 30.03
C LYS A 599 -3.88 -35.75 28.95
N ALA A 600 -3.83 -34.68 28.15
CA ALA A 600 -4.77 -34.47 27.04
C ALA A 600 -4.65 -35.56 25.96
N VAL A 601 -3.46 -36.01 25.58
CA VAL A 601 -3.28 -37.15 24.67
C VAL A 601 -3.91 -38.43 25.25
N SER A 602 -3.67 -38.69 26.54
CA SER A 602 -4.22 -39.86 27.25
C SER A 602 -5.75 -39.85 27.32
N LEU A 603 -6.36 -38.70 27.65
CA LEU A 603 -7.80 -38.50 27.65
C LEU A 603 -8.41 -38.57 26.25
N GLY A 604 -7.71 -38.04 25.25
CA GLY A 604 -8.14 -38.08 23.85
C GLY A 604 -8.26 -39.52 23.38
N LYS A 605 -7.24 -40.34 23.66
CA LYS A 605 -7.24 -41.78 23.39
C LYS A 605 -8.45 -42.49 24.01
N ALA A 606 -8.78 -42.17 25.27
CA ALA A 606 -9.98 -42.71 25.93
C ALA A 606 -11.29 -42.23 25.27
N ALA A 607 -11.36 -40.97 24.84
CA ALA A 607 -12.49 -40.38 24.12
C ALA A 607 -12.55 -40.74 22.62
N LYS A 608 -11.59 -41.52 22.09
CA LYS A 608 -11.38 -41.79 20.65
C LYS A 608 -11.13 -40.52 19.81
N ILE A 609 -10.61 -39.46 20.43
CA ILE A 609 -10.15 -38.23 19.80
C ILE A 609 -8.63 -38.26 19.71
N ARG A 610 -8.10 -38.13 18.49
CA ARG A 610 -6.65 -37.95 18.29
C ARG A 610 -6.22 -36.55 18.72
N VAL A 611 -5.06 -36.42 19.34
CA VAL A 611 -4.54 -35.13 19.82
C VAL A 611 -3.24 -34.81 19.11
N GLY A 612 -3.21 -33.66 18.43
CA GLY A 612 -2.00 -33.02 17.96
C GLY A 612 -1.70 -31.76 18.78
N VAL A 613 -0.53 -31.17 18.56
CA VAL A 613 -0.09 -29.95 19.25
C VAL A 613 0.18 -28.82 18.25
N ILE A 614 -0.25 -27.61 18.57
CA ILE A 614 0.09 -26.39 17.84
C ILE A 614 1.11 -25.59 18.65
N ILE A 615 2.33 -25.48 18.15
CA ILE A 615 3.44 -24.79 18.81
C ILE A 615 3.74 -23.50 18.04
N PRO A 616 3.62 -22.31 18.67
CA PRO A 616 4.14 -21.07 18.08
C PRO A 616 5.67 -21.15 17.95
N TRP A 617 6.15 -21.04 16.72
CA TRP A 617 7.55 -21.16 16.32
C TRP A 617 8.42 -20.04 16.89
N LEU A 618 7.95 -18.81 16.70
CA LEU A 618 8.56 -17.60 17.25
C LEU A 618 7.75 -17.19 18.47
N LEU A 619 8.21 -17.64 19.64
CA LEU A 619 7.69 -17.18 20.92
C LEU A 619 8.14 -15.75 21.21
N LYS A 620 7.24 -15.02 21.84
CA LYS A 620 7.41 -13.63 22.25
C LYS A 620 8.28 -13.61 23.51
N GLU A 621 9.49 -13.05 23.40
CA GLU A 621 10.46 -12.91 24.50
C GLU A 621 10.83 -14.19 25.26
N ASP A 622 11.68 -15.05 24.65
CA ASP A 622 12.47 -15.95 25.48
C ASP A 622 13.58 -15.13 26.17
N LYS A 623 13.50 -14.96 27.50
CA LYS A 623 14.48 -14.21 28.29
C LYS A 623 15.88 -14.85 28.26
N GLU A 624 16.00 -16.09 27.82
CA GLU A 624 17.28 -16.79 27.63
C GLU A 624 17.87 -16.62 26.21
N ALA A 625 17.15 -15.99 25.28
CA ALA A 625 17.67 -15.72 23.94
C ALA A 625 18.86 -14.75 24.00
N LYS A 626 20.06 -15.26 23.69
CA LYS A 626 21.31 -14.48 23.61
C LYS A 626 21.52 -13.80 22.25
N SER A 627 20.63 -14.02 21.30
CA SER A 627 20.68 -13.44 19.97
C SER A 627 20.33 -11.95 20.03
N ASP A 628 20.98 -11.16 19.17
CA ASP A 628 20.62 -9.75 18.95
C ASP A 628 19.12 -9.68 18.61
N PRO A 629 18.33 -8.80 19.26
CA PRO A 629 16.89 -8.74 19.04
C PRO A 629 16.59 -8.35 17.59
N ASP A 630 15.42 -8.77 17.10
CA ASP A 630 14.92 -8.30 15.81
C ASP A 630 14.76 -6.78 15.84
N VAL A 631 15.42 -6.09 14.89
CA VAL A 631 15.32 -4.64 14.76
C VAL A 631 14.68 -4.25 13.43
N ASN A 632 13.92 -3.17 13.51
CA ASN A 632 13.36 -2.53 12.34
C ASN A 632 14.42 -1.72 11.56
N ILE A 633 13.94 -1.02 10.52
CA ILE A 633 14.73 -0.12 9.67
C ILE A 633 15.43 1.01 10.44
N LEU A 634 14.92 1.36 11.62
CA LEU A 634 15.42 2.43 12.49
C LEU A 634 16.37 1.92 13.59
N GLY A 635 16.61 0.61 13.67
CA GLY A 635 17.37 -0.03 14.74
C GLY A 635 16.60 -0.24 16.04
N GLU A 636 15.27 -0.08 16.03
CA GLU A 636 14.41 -0.26 17.19
C GLU A 636 13.87 -1.68 17.24
N THR A 637 13.77 -2.26 18.44
CA THR A 637 13.11 -3.56 18.62
C THR A 637 11.59 -3.43 18.46
N GLY A 638 10.93 -4.53 18.08
CA GLY A 638 9.47 -4.56 17.95
C GLY A 638 8.73 -4.11 19.22
N ASN A 639 9.29 -4.39 20.40
CA ASN A 639 8.75 -3.97 21.70
C ASN A 639 8.85 -2.47 21.90
N ALA A 640 10.04 -1.87 21.71
CA ALA A 640 10.23 -0.43 21.90
C ALA A 640 9.32 0.41 20.98
N LEU A 641 9.08 -0.07 19.76
CA LEU A 641 8.16 0.55 18.80
C LEU A 641 6.68 0.38 19.22
N PHE A 642 6.31 -0.79 19.76
CA PHE A 642 4.98 -1.06 20.30
C PHE A 642 4.69 -0.19 21.52
N ASP A 643 5.63 -0.11 22.48
CA ASP A 643 5.50 0.69 23.70
C ASP A 643 5.42 2.19 23.39
N ALA A 644 6.29 2.70 22.50
CA ALA A 644 6.25 4.10 22.07
C ALA A 644 4.93 4.45 21.35
N ARG A 645 4.36 3.53 20.58
CA ARG A 645 3.01 3.69 20.00
C ARG A 645 1.92 3.65 21.07
N LEU A 646 1.94 2.68 21.97
CA LEU A 646 0.96 2.56 23.06
C LEU A 646 0.95 3.78 23.99
N GLN A 647 2.11 4.39 24.26
CA GLN A 647 2.25 5.60 25.05
C GLN A 647 1.81 6.87 24.29
N GLY A 648 1.91 6.86 22.95
CA GLY A 648 1.46 7.96 22.08
C GLY A 648 -0.03 7.92 21.71
N ILE A 649 -0.73 6.81 21.99
CA ILE A 649 -2.18 6.65 21.80
C ILE A 649 -2.86 7.00 23.14
N THR A 650 -3.58 8.12 23.19
CA THR A 650 -4.36 8.48 24.37
C THR A 650 -5.52 7.50 24.59
N ASP A 651 -6.08 7.39 25.80
CA ASP A 651 -7.24 6.52 26.02
C ASP A 651 -8.46 6.92 25.17
N LYS A 652 -8.52 8.19 24.73
CA LYS A 652 -9.49 8.64 23.73
C LYS A 652 -9.21 8.01 22.36
N ASP A 653 -7.97 8.10 21.86
CA ASP A 653 -7.53 7.45 20.61
C ASP A 653 -7.77 5.92 20.65
N ARG A 654 -7.60 5.25 21.81
CA ARG A 654 -7.88 3.81 21.99
C ARG A 654 -9.35 3.44 21.75
N THR A 655 -10.28 4.35 22.05
CA THR A 655 -11.72 4.15 21.82
C THR A 655 -12.16 4.57 20.43
N GLU A 656 -11.49 5.54 19.80
CA GLU A 656 -11.79 6.05 18.47
C GLU A 656 -11.24 5.16 17.33
N LYS A 657 -11.77 3.93 17.27
CA LYS A 657 -11.77 2.98 16.13
C LYS A 657 -10.43 2.48 15.57
N GLN A 658 -9.31 3.14 15.80
CA GLN A 658 -7.99 2.66 15.40
C GLN A 658 -7.28 1.99 16.58
N ARG A 659 -7.75 0.80 16.96
CA ARG A 659 -6.76 -0.23 17.33
C ARG A 659 -5.88 -0.38 16.09
N PRO A 660 -4.55 -0.18 16.16
CA PRO A 660 -3.67 -0.53 15.05
C PRO A 660 -3.98 -1.98 14.71
N PHE A 661 -4.31 -2.28 13.44
CA PHE A 661 -4.85 -3.59 13.00
C PHE A 661 -3.93 -4.80 13.28
N HIS A 662 -2.77 -4.57 13.88
CA HIS A 662 -1.68 -5.51 14.11
C HIS A 662 -1.08 -5.44 15.53
N SER A 663 -1.67 -4.68 16.47
CA SER A 663 -0.99 -4.21 17.69
C SER A 663 -0.29 -5.31 18.50
N ASP A 664 -1.00 -6.35 18.92
CA ASP A 664 -0.50 -7.23 19.98
C ASP A 664 0.36 -8.40 19.45
N ARG A 665 0.22 -8.69 18.15
CA ARG A 665 0.89 -9.81 17.44
C ARG A 665 2.30 -9.47 16.95
N GLU A 666 2.71 -8.21 16.85
CA GLU A 666 3.95 -7.81 16.15
C GLU A 666 5.17 -7.48 17.04
N ALA A 667 5.02 -7.56 18.35
CA ALA A 667 6.11 -7.34 19.31
C ALA A 667 6.83 -8.66 19.70
N GLY A 668 8.13 -8.61 19.95
CA GLY A 668 8.93 -9.68 20.60
C GLY A 668 9.39 -10.85 19.73
N TRP A 669 9.45 -10.68 18.41
CA TRP A 669 9.87 -11.73 17.47
C TRP A 669 11.38 -11.97 17.50
N VAL A 670 11.79 -13.24 17.37
CA VAL A 670 13.20 -13.66 17.26
C VAL A 670 13.52 -13.93 15.79
N VAL A 671 14.52 -13.22 15.23
CA VAL A 671 15.09 -13.56 13.92
C VAL A 671 16.03 -14.74 14.11
N LEU A 672 15.55 -15.94 13.75
CA LEU A 672 16.34 -17.16 13.88
C LEU A 672 17.69 -17.03 13.18
N ASP A 673 18.76 -17.30 13.92
CA ASP A 673 20.08 -17.60 13.40
C ASP A 673 20.45 -19.08 13.60
N SER A 674 21.73 -19.42 13.37
CA SER A 674 22.24 -20.80 13.54
C SER A 674 22.28 -21.29 14.99
N GLN A 675 22.37 -20.40 15.98
CA GLN A 675 22.32 -20.74 17.40
C GLN A 675 20.86 -20.88 17.86
N ASP A 676 19.96 -20.01 17.38
CA ASP A 676 18.53 -20.08 17.70
C ASP A 676 17.88 -21.40 17.23
N ILE A 677 18.33 -21.97 16.11
CA ILE A 677 17.89 -23.30 15.63
C ILE A 677 18.01 -24.37 16.73
N ALA A 678 19.13 -24.40 17.46
CA ALA A 678 19.33 -25.35 18.56
C ALA A 678 18.46 -25.01 19.79
N GLY A 679 18.11 -23.74 19.99
CA GLY A 679 17.12 -23.30 20.96
C GLY A 679 15.72 -23.81 20.61
N VAL A 680 15.25 -23.57 19.39
CA VAL A 680 13.94 -24.02 18.89
C VAL A 680 13.81 -25.54 18.96
N VAL A 681 14.80 -26.30 18.47
CA VAL A 681 14.79 -27.77 18.54
C VAL A 681 14.70 -28.24 19.99
N ARG A 682 15.47 -27.65 20.90
CA ARG A 682 15.45 -27.99 22.34
C ARG A 682 14.10 -27.67 23.00
N ARG A 683 13.46 -26.57 22.62
CA ARG A 683 12.16 -26.12 23.13
C ARG A 683 11.01 -26.99 22.62
N VAL A 684 11.08 -27.39 21.36
CA VAL A 684 10.06 -28.21 20.69
C VAL A 684 10.18 -29.70 21.05
N SER A 685 11.40 -30.21 21.24
CA SER A 685 11.68 -31.63 21.51
C SER A 685 10.85 -32.27 22.64
N PRO A 686 10.61 -31.64 23.81
CA PRO A 686 9.80 -32.22 24.88
C PRO A 686 8.36 -32.54 24.46
N PHE A 687 7.79 -31.76 23.52
CA PHE A 687 6.45 -32.00 22.98
C PHE A 687 6.46 -33.11 21.92
N VAL A 688 7.41 -33.08 20.97
CA VAL A 688 7.50 -34.10 19.91
C VAL A 688 7.89 -35.48 20.45
N LYS A 689 8.47 -35.54 21.67
CA LYS A 689 8.72 -36.77 22.44
C LYS A 689 7.46 -37.46 22.98
N LEU A 690 6.30 -36.80 23.00
CA LEU A 690 5.07 -37.42 23.51
C LEU A 690 4.59 -38.51 22.54
N ALA A 691 4.42 -39.72 23.07
CA ALA A 691 3.80 -40.83 22.35
C ALA A 691 2.36 -40.50 21.94
N ASP A 692 1.85 -41.17 20.92
CA ASP A 692 0.47 -41.06 20.42
C ASP A 692 0.00 -39.67 19.93
N LEU A 693 0.88 -38.67 19.82
CA LEU A 693 0.56 -37.41 19.13
C LEU A 693 0.22 -37.67 17.65
N SER A 694 -0.91 -37.14 17.18
CA SER A 694 -1.33 -37.30 15.77
C SER A 694 -0.69 -36.30 14.81
N ALA A 695 -0.27 -35.15 15.33
CA ALA A 695 0.36 -34.08 14.56
C ALA A 695 1.19 -33.16 15.48
N VAL A 696 2.25 -32.59 14.93
CA VAL A 696 2.92 -31.40 15.48
C VAL A 696 2.83 -30.29 14.44
N VAL A 697 2.24 -29.17 14.82
CA VAL A 697 1.88 -28.07 13.93
C VAL A 697 2.65 -26.82 14.36
N PHE A 698 3.45 -26.26 13.48
CA PHE A 698 4.15 -25.01 13.75
C PHE A 698 3.35 -23.81 13.26
N THR A 699 2.99 -22.89 14.14
CA THR A 699 2.42 -21.58 13.79
C THR A 699 3.48 -20.48 13.87
N ASN A 700 3.22 -19.29 13.32
CA ASN A 700 4.16 -18.15 13.38
C ASN A 700 5.54 -18.47 12.77
N THR A 701 5.59 -19.31 11.73
CA THR A 701 6.82 -19.86 11.11
C THR A 701 7.63 -18.88 10.25
N ALA A 702 7.32 -17.58 10.37
CA ALA A 702 7.99 -16.47 9.71
C ALA A 702 7.77 -15.22 10.58
N ALA A 703 8.81 -14.41 10.79
CA ALA A 703 8.64 -13.13 11.47
C ALA A 703 7.85 -12.15 10.57
N PRO A 704 7.12 -11.17 11.12
CA PRO A 704 6.43 -10.15 10.34
C PRO A 704 7.38 -9.49 9.32
N GLY A 705 6.95 -9.43 8.05
CA GLY A 705 7.79 -8.96 6.94
C GLY A 705 8.62 -10.03 6.22
N TYR A 706 8.62 -11.29 6.67
CA TYR A 706 9.16 -12.43 5.90
C TYR A 706 8.14 -13.08 4.97
N ASP A 707 6.85 -12.94 5.28
CA ASP A 707 5.77 -13.42 4.41
C ASP A 707 5.44 -12.40 3.31
N SER A 708 5.51 -12.86 2.06
CA SER A 708 5.15 -12.10 0.87
C SER A 708 3.63 -11.98 0.63
N SER A 709 2.79 -12.72 1.37
CA SER A 709 1.32 -12.66 1.21
C SER A 709 0.73 -11.29 1.54
N ARG A 710 1.45 -10.47 2.32
CA ARG A 710 1.13 -9.06 2.64
C ARG A 710 1.28 -8.07 1.46
N GLY A 711 1.48 -8.54 0.22
CA GLY A 711 1.62 -7.69 -0.97
C GLY A 711 0.44 -6.73 -1.28
N ASN A 712 -0.70 -6.87 -0.61
CA ASN A 712 -1.89 -6.04 -0.81
C ASN A 712 -1.84 -4.70 -0.05
N GLY A 713 -1.13 -3.72 -0.61
CA GLY A 713 -1.55 -2.31 -0.64
C GLY A 713 -1.49 -1.47 0.66
N SER A 714 -1.72 -2.02 1.85
CA SER A 714 -1.64 -1.29 3.12
C SER A 714 -0.18 -1.09 3.54
N SER A 715 0.50 -0.22 2.80
CA SER A 715 1.94 0.05 2.89
C SER A 715 2.42 0.56 4.26
N GLN A 716 1.54 0.83 5.22
CA GLN A 716 1.93 1.16 6.60
C GLN A 716 2.56 -0.01 7.37
N GLY A 717 2.12 -1.26 7.14
CA GLY A 717 2.62 -2.42 7.89
C GLY A 717 4.04 -2.85 7.51
N ILE A 718 4.31 -2.97 6.21
CA ILE A 718 5.61 -3.49 5.70
C ILE A 718 6.77 -2.50 5.98
N ARG A 719 6.51 -1.18 6.02
CA ARG A 719 7.56 -0.14 6.14
C ARG A 719 8.41 -0.21 7.42
N MET A 720 7.92 -0.80 8.52
CA MET A 720 8.62 -0.81 9.81
C MET A 720 8.95 -2.23 10.32
N LEU A 721 8.69 -3.28 9.53
CA LEU A 721 8.91 -4.68 9.93
C LEU A 721 10.02 -5.27 9.08
N MET A 722 11.25 -4.86 9.40
CA MET A 722 12.44 -5.19 8.61
C MET A 722 13.17 -6.46 9.06
N GLY A 723 12.82 -7.03 10.20
CA GLY A 723 13.02 -8.46 10.42
C GLY A 723 14.49 -8.90 10.33
N TYR A 724 15.46 -8.14 10.82
CA TYR A 724 16.86 -8.57 10.82
C TYR A 724 17.56 -8.23 12.13
N ASN A 725 18.52 -9.07 12.48
CA ASN A 725 19.59 -8.75 13.41
C ASN A 725 20.87 -8.37 12.64
N ALA A 726 21.91 -7.90 13.34
CA ALA A 726 23.17 -7.50 12.70
C ALA A 726 23.84 -8.66 11.90
N PRO A 727 23.90 -9.92 12.38
CA PRO A 727 24.39 -11.05 11.61
C PRO A 727 23.65 -11.28 10.29
N LEU A 728 22.32 -11.20 10.28
CA LEU A 728 21.53 -11.42 9.07
C LEU A 728 21.64 -10.25 8.08
N ARG A 729 21.67 -9.01 8.58
CA ARG A 729 21.93 -7.81 7.77
C ARG A 729 23.29 -7.90 7.08
N PHE A 730 24.34 -8.27 7.82
CA PHE A 730 25.67 -8.50 7.28
C PHE A 730 25.65 -9.61 6.21
N ARG A 731 24.96 -10.73 6.47
CA ARG A 731 24.80 -11.83 5.51
C ARG A 731 24.09 -11.38 4.22
N CYS A 732 23.04 -10.56 4.31
CA CYS A 732 22.35 -9.99 3.14
C CYS A 732 23.31 -9.17 2.27
N VAL A 733 24.13 -8.32 2.88
CA VAL A 733 25.13 -7.50 2.16
C VAL A 733 26.18 -8.37 1.49
N MET A 734 26.62 -9.46 2.13
CA MET A 734 27.62 -10.37 1.54
C MET A 734 27.05 -11.29 0.44
N GLU A 735 25.80 -11.77 0.58
CA GLU A 735 25.18 -12.73 -0.36
C GLU A 735 24.44 -12.06 -1.53
N LYS A 736 23.81 -10.91 -1.28
CA LYS A 736 22.95 -10.20 -2.24
C LYS A 736 23.51 -8.85 -2.66
N GLY A 737 24.62 -8.42 -2.07
CA GLY A 737 25.26 -7.16 -2.40
C GLY A 737 24.47 -5.92 -1.99
N PHE A 738 23.42 -5.99 -1.17
CA PHE A 738 22.69 -4.80 -0.72
C PHE A 738 22.34 -4.87 0.76
N ASP A 739 22.18 -3.70 1.37
CA ASP A 739 21.80 -3.58 2.77
C ASP A 739 20.28 -3.40 2.92
N PRO A 740 19.59 -4.24 3.70
CA PRO A 740 18.17 -4.10 3.98
C PRO A 740 17.73 -2.67 4.39
N VAL A 741 18.56 -1.87 5.09
CA VAL A 741 18.18 -0.48 5.44
C VAL A 741 18.04 0.46 4.24
N ASP A 742 18.52 0.08 3.07
CA ASP A 742 18.40 0.85 1.82
C ASP A 742 17.15 0.49 1.01
N VAL A 743 16.33 -0.48 1.46
CA VAL A 743 15.06 -0.82 0.82
C VAL A 743 13.98 0.16 1.26
N VAL A 744 13.48 0.94 0.32
CA VAL A 744 12.44 1.96 0.51
C VAL A 744 11.08 1.41 0.07
N GLY A 745 10.00 1.79 0.75
CA GLY A 745 8.62 1.60 0.28
C GLY A 745 7.97 2.92 -0.11
N TYR A 746 6.90 2.90 -0.89
CA TYR A 746 6.09 4.11 -1.16
C TYR A 746 5.52 4.69 0.15
N SER A 747 5.58 6.02 0.36
CA SER A 747 4.88 6.70 1.47
C SER A 747 3.64 7.45 0.99
N TYR A 748 2.48 7.09 1.57
CA TYR A 748 1.25 7.88 1.45
C TYR A 748 1.33 9.24 2.18
N ASN A 749 2.03 9.31 3.33
CA ASN A 749 2.06 10.52 4.15
C ASN A 749 2.93 11.62 3.53
N LEU A 750 4.00 11.25 2.81
CA LEU A 750 4.89 12.20 2.16
C LEU A 750 4.35 12.71 0.82
N GLY A 751 3.32 12.07 0.24
CA GLY A 751 2.71 12.47 -1.03
C GLY A 751 3.54 12.17 -2.30
N PHE A 752 4.79 11.73 -2.16
CA PHE A 752 5.66 11.35 -3.26
C PHE A 752 6.36 10.00 -3.02
N SER A 753 6.65 9.29 -4.11
CA SER A 753 7.69 8.26 -4.11
C SER A 753 9.03 8.96 -4.36
N PRO A 754 10.08 8.75 -3.56
CA PRO A 754 11.41 9.20 -3.95
C PRO A 754 11.82 8.41 -5.18
N GLU A 755 11.91 9.08 -6.33
CA GLU A 755 12.48 8.47 -7.53
C GLU A 755 13.97 8.23 -7.30
N MET A 756 14.30 6.99 -6.93
CA MET A 756 15.68 6.58 -6.79
C MET A 756 16.27 6.33 -8.18
N PRO A 757 17.33 7.06 -8.58
CA PRO A 757 17.79 7.09 -9.97
C PRO A 757 18.29 5.73 -10.48
N PHE A 758 18.62 4.81 -9.58
CA PHE A 758 19.18 3.50 -9.94
C PHE A 758 18.13 2.39 -10.07
N PHE A 759 17.13 2.29 -9.18
CA PHE A 759 16.17 1.18 -9.15
C PHE A 759 14.76 1.60 -8.71
N ARG A 760 13.75 0.87 -9.17
CA ARG A 760 12.38 0.99 -8.64
C ARG A 760 12.32 0.35 -7.24
N PRO A 761 11.65 0.97 -6.25
CA PRO A 761 11.47 0.40 -4.91
C PRO A 761 10.93 -1.04 -4.88
N SER A 762 10.11 -1.41 -5.85
CA SER A 762 9.56 -2.76 -6.05
C SER A 762 10.63 -3.85 -6.12
N ASP A 763 11.75 -3.56 -6.79
CA ASP A 763 12.71 -4.58 -7.21
C ASP A 763 13.58 -4.97 -6.02
N MET A 764 13.96 -3.99 -5.21
CA MET A 764 14.69 -4.20 -3.95
C MET A 764 13.82 -4.87 -2.88
N ALA A 765 12.53 -4.52 -2.81
CA ALA A 765 11.58 -5.20 -1.94
C ALA A 765 11.43 -6.69 -2.31
N LYS A 766 11.41 -7.00 -3.62
CA LYS A 766 11.41 -8.40 -4.11
C LYS A 766 12.70 -9.14 -3.73
N LEU A 767 13.87 -8.57 -3.98
CA LEU A 767 15.16 -9.18 -3.62
C LEU A 767 15.30 -9.45 -2.11
N LEU A 768 14.80 -8.53 -1.27
CA LEU A 768 14.79 -8.70 0.19
C LEU A 768 13.79 -9.79 0.64
N ALA A 769 12.61 -9.86 0.02
CA ALA A 769 11.66 -10.94 0.27
C ALA A 769 12.23 -12.30 -0.16
N GLU A 770 12.88 -12.41 -1.32
CA GLU A 770 13.56 -13.63 -1.78
C GLU A 770 14.68 -14.07 -0.82
N PHE A 771 15.52 -13.14 -0.37
CA PHE A 771 16.56 -13.44 0.64
C PHE A 771 15.93 -13.93 1.95
N ARG A 772 14.92 -13.22 2.48
CA ARG A 772 14.19 -13.63 3.69
C ARG A 772 13.55 -15.01 3.56
N ARG A 773 12.88 -15.30 2.44
CA ARG A 773 12.33 -16.63 2.13
C ARG A 773 13.42 -17.70 2.13
N ALA A 774 14.55 -17.47 1.47
CA ALA A 774 15.65 -18.43 1.38
C ALA A 774 16.27 -18.74 2.76
N GLN A 775 16.50 -17.71 3.57
CA GLN A 775 17.02 -17.87 4.94
C GLN A 775 16.01 -18.60 5.84
N ASN A 776 14.72 -18.24 5.78
CA ASN A 776 13.68 -18.94 6.53
C ASN A 776 13.54 -20.42 6.10
N ARG A 777 13.53 -20.72 4.80
CA ARG A 777 13.55 -22.10 4.28
C ARG A 777 14.76 -22.89 4.77
N SER A 778 15.96 -22.28 4.79
CA SER A 778 17.19 -22.88 5.30
C SER A 778 17.10 -23.23 6.80
N HIS A 779 16.55 -22.31 7.62
CA HIS A 779 16.38 -22.54 9.06
C HIS A 779 15.30 -23.60 9.35
N LEU A 780 14.16 -23.53 8.63
CA LEU A 780 13.10 -24.54 8.65
C LEU A 780 13.67 -25.94 8.31
N ALA A 781 14.39 -26.09 7.19
CA ALA A 781 14.97 -27.37 6.79
C ALA A 781 15.90 -27.99 7.86
N ARG A 782 16.76 -27.18 8.47
CA ARG A 782 17.66 -27.64 9.55
C ARG A 782 16.91 -28.09 10.80
N ILE A 783 15.85 -27.38 11.19
CA ILE A 783 15.03 -27.75 12.35
C ILE A 783 14.21 -29.01 12.05
N HIS A 784 13.63 -29.12 10.84
CA HIS A 784 12.98 -30.34 10.37
C HIS A 784 13.92 -31.54 10.44
N ASP A 785 15.15 -31.43 9.95
CA ASP A 785 16.11 -32.53 9.98
C ASP A 785 16.52 -32.92 11.40
N ALA A 786 16.70 -31.95 12.30
CA ALA A 786 16.96 -32.23 13.72
C ALA A 786 15.77 -32.90 14.42
N LEU A 787 14.53 -32.52 14.09
CA LEU A 787 13.32 -33.11 14.64
C LEU A 787 13.03 -34.50 14.04
N GLN A 788 13.18 -34.69 12.73
CA GLN A 788 12.98 -35.99 12.06
C GLN A 788 14.03 -37.03 12.46
N GLY A 789 15.29 -36.61 12.64
CA GLY A 789 16.34 -37.46 13.21
C GLY A 789 16.03 -37.93 14.63
N SER A 790 15.10 -37.26 15.32
CA SER A 790 14.64 -37.62 16.67
C SER A 790 13.25 -38.32 16.68
N PHE A 791 12.35 -38.00 15.74
CA PHE A 791 10.92 -38.39 15.74
C PHE A 791 10.37 -38.68 14.33
N PRO A 792 10.76 -39.81 13.71
CA PRO A 792 10.40 -40.11 12.30
C PRO A 792 8.92 -40.46 12.07
N GLN A 793 8.14 -40.73 13.12
CA GLN A 793 6.75 -41.24 13.00
C GLN A 793 5.67 -40.15 13.11
N THR A 794 5.94 -39.03 13.79
CA THR A 794 4.94 -37.98 14.04
C THR A 794 4.85 -37.03 12.85
N PRO A 795 3.67 -36.86 12.21
CA PRO A 795 3.52 -35.92 11.12
C PRO A 795 3.77 -34.47 11.55
N LEU A 796 4.71 -33.80 10.89
CA LEU A 796 4.96 -32.37 11.04
C LEU A 796 4.08 -31.57 10.06
N TYR A 797 3.54 -30.45 10.52
CA TYR A 797 2.75 -29.50 9.74
C TYR A 797 3.26 -28.08 9.93
N ILE A 798 3.14 -27.25 8.90
CA ILE A 798 3.41 -25.81 8.93
C ILE A 798 2.11 -25.06 8.68
N HIS A 799 1.83 -24.06 9.52
CA HIS A 799 0.79 -23.06 9.29
C HIS A 799 1.23 -22.09 8.20
N ALA A 800 0.50 -22.07 7.08
CA ALA A 800 0.61 -21.06 6.06
C ALA A 800 -0.54 -20.06 6.22
N THR A 801 -0.23 -18.84 6.67
CA THR A 801 -1.17 -17.72 6.59
C THR A 801 -1.14 -17.13 5.19
N THR A 802 -2.28 -17.03 4.52
CA THR A 802 -2.43 -16.08 3.39
C THR A 802 -3.29 -14.93 3.89
N GLU A 803 -2.64 -13.83 4.29
CA GLU A 803 -3.30 -12.76 5.05
C GLU A 803 -4.26 -11.90 4.20
N THR A 804 -4.48 -12.24 2.93
CA THR A 804 -5.27 -11.49 1.94
C THR A 804 -6.67 -11.09 2.43
N PHE A 805 -7.23 -11.82 3.41
CA PHE A 805 -8.46 -11.44 4.11
C PHE A 805 -8.44 -11.66 5.64
N GLY A 806 -7.34 -12.10 6.27
CA GLY A 806 -7.28 -12.38 7.73
C GLY A 806 -8.13 -13.55 8.26
N LEU A 807 -9.03 -14.09 7.44
CA LEU A 807 -10.14 -14.98 7.83
C LEU A 807 -9.85 -16.48 7.57
N PHE A 808 -8.66 -16.82 7.07
CA PHE A 808 -8.29 -18.14 6.55
C PHE A 808 -6.92 -18.58 7.08
N ALA A 809 -6.84 -19.80 7.63
CA ALA A 809 -5.61 -20.45 8.11
C ALA A 809 -5.44 -21.81 7.40
N PHE A 810 -4.25 -22.06 6.84
CA PHE A 810 -3.94 -23.29 6.11
C PHE A 810 -2.83 -24.08 6.80
N TYR A 811 -2.92 -25.41 6.79
CA TYR A 811 -1.94 -26.27 7.45
C TYR A 811 -1.41 -27.35 6.50
N GLY A 812 -0.22 -27.13 5.95
CA GLY A 812 0.43 -28.05 5.02
C GLY A 812 1.25 -29.11 5.76
N ARG A 813 1.10 -30.40 5.41
CA ARG A 813 1.99 -31.45 5.91
C ARG A 813 3.40 -31.21 5.36
N TRP A 814 4.36 -31.12 6.26
CA TRP A 814 5.76 -30.93 5.91
C TRP A 814 6.36 -32.27 5.47
N ALA A 815 6.43 -32.48 4.16
CA ALA A 815 7.26 -33.51 3.57
C ALA A 815 8.66 -32.93 3.32
N LYS A 816 9.72 -33.71 3.57
CA LYS A 816 11.09 -33.33 3.26
C LYS A 816 11.23 -33.10 1.75
N THR A 817 11.45 -31.86 1.33
CA THR A 817 11.66 -31.53 -0.08
C THR A 817 12.91 -30.67 -0.25
N ASP A 818 13.88 -31.22 -0.98
CA ASP A 818 15.03 -30.48 -1.56
C ASP A 818 14.57 -29.59 -2.75
N GLY A 819 13.34 -29.08 -2.68
CA GLY A 819 12.53 -28.73 -3.85
C GLY A 819 11.24 -27.99 -3.52
N PHE A 820 11.32 -26.93 -2.71
CA PHE A 820 10.35 -25.82 -2.82
C PHE A 820 10.61 -25.07 -4.14
N ALA A 821 10.24 -25.69 -5.26
CA ALA A 821 10.21 -25.03 -6.55
C ALA A 821 9.19 -23.90 -6.49
N GLU A 822 9.61 -22.65 -6.73
CA GLU A 822 8.66 -21.55 -6.75
C GLU A 822 7.73 -21.71 -7.96
N PRO A 823 6.40 -21.61 -7.80
CA PRO A 823 5.52 -21.44 -8.94
C PRO A 823 5.84 -20.08 -9.58
N GLU A 824 6.09 -20.04 -10.90
CA GLU A 824 6.38 -18.79 -11.62
C GLU A 824 5.32 -17.71 -11.31
N ASP A 825 5.80 -16.52 -10.90
CA ASP A 825 5.03 -15.27 -10.70
C ASP A 825 4.37 -14.82 -12.02
N ARG A 826 3.31 -15.50 -12.45
CA ARG A 826 2.39 -14.97 -13.46
C ARG A 826 1.39 -14.06 -12.74
N TYR A 827 1.32 -12.80 -13.17
CA TYR A 827 0.25 -11.89 -12.78
C TYR A 827 -1.09 -12.43 -13.29
N LEU A 828 -1.83 -13.11 -12.43
CA LEU A 828 -3.16 -13.63 -12.69
C LEU A 828 -4.20 -12.52 -12.53
N SER A 829 -5.28 -12.54 -13.33
CA SER A 829 -6.40 -11.61 -13.16
C SER A 829 -7.09 -11.78 -11.80
N LYS A 830 -7.82 -10.77 -11.32
CA LYS A 830 -8.57 -10.86 -10.03
C LYS A 830 -9.51 -12.08 -9.96
N VAL A 831 -10.06 -12.53 -11.09
CA VAL A 831 -10.94 -13.71 -11.15
C VAL A 831 -10.12 -15.01 -11.10
N GLU A 832 -8.96 -15.05 -11.75
CA GLU A 832 -8.03 -16.19 -11.64
C GLU A 832 -7.39 -16.27 -10.24
N GLN A 833 -7.07 -15.15 -9.59
CA GLN A 833 -6.57 -15.14 -8.21
C GLN A 833 -7.58 -15.75 -7.21
N MET A 834 -8.88 -15.74 -7.52
CA MET A 834 -9.90 -16.44 -6.72
C MET A 834 -10.10 -17.92 -7.11
N ARG A 835 -9.66 -18.35 -8.30
CA ARG A 835 -9.75 -19.75 -8.78
C ARG A 835 -8.47 -20.57 -8.59
N VAL A 836 -7.30 -19.94 -8.74
CA VAL A 836 -5.97 -20.59 -8.71
C VAL A 836 -5.50 -21.07 -7.33
N PRO A 837 -6.03 -20.62 -6.16
CA PRO A 837 -5.69 -21.26 -4.88
C PRO A 837 -6.01 -22.76 -4.85
N ALA A 838 -6.82 -23.28 -5.77
CA ALA A 838 -7.07 -24.72 -5.91
C ALA A 838 -5.93 -25.53 -6.59
N PHE A 839 -4.95 -24.92 -7.25
CA PHE A 839 -4.20 -25.62 -8.31
C PHE A 839 -2.67 -25.44 -8.44
N ARG A 840 -1.92 -24.94 -7.44
CA ARG A 840 -0.43 -24.81 -7.55
C ARG A 840 0.39 -25.52 -6.45
N ALA A 841 0.98 -26.63 -6.87
CA ALA A 841 2.13 -27.44 -6.39
C ALA A 841 2.61 -27.38 -4.92
N PHE A 842 2.65 -28.60 -4.33
CA PHE A 842 3.21 -29.02 -3.03
C PHE A 842 2.55 -28.43 -1.77
N ALA A 843 1.89 -29.34 -1.02
CA ALA A 843 1.10 -29.09 0.19
C ALA A 843 -0.22 -28.29 -0.01
N THR A 844 -1.16 -28.92 -0.74
CA THR A 844 -2.58 -29.06 -0.34
C THR A 844 -3.28 -27.85 0.33
N PRO A 845 -4.06 -27.04 -0.41
CA PRO A 845 -4.88 -25.95 0.13
C PRO A 845 -6.33 -26.39 0.42
N VAL A 846 -6.86 -26.01 1.60
CA VAL A 846 -8.30 -26.13 1.95
C VAL A 846 -8.71 -24.94 2.85
N PHE A 847 -9.89 -24.37 2.61
CA PHE A 847 -10.34 -23.06 3.13
C PHE A 847 -11.13 -23.12 4.46
N ALA A 848 -11.16 -21.99 5.20
CA ALA A 848 -12.01 -21.76 6.38
C ALA A 848 -12.81 -20.43 6.28
N LEU A 849 -14.12 -20.42 6.55
CA LEU A 849 -14.96 -19.22 6.40
C LEU A 849 -15.00 -18.31 7.63
N GLN A 850 -14.92 -16.99 7.40
CA GLN A 850 -15.78 -15.98 8.03
C GLN A 850 -15.79 -14.67 7.18
N GLY A 851 -16.63 -13.68 7.54
CA GLY A 851 -16.25 -12.26 7.46
C GLY A 851 -16.49 -11.43 6.19
N VAL A 852 -17.12 -11.93 5.12
CA VAL A 852 -17.35 -11.09 3.91
C VAL A 852 -18.57 -10.17 4.10
N GLN A 853 -18.36 -8.86 4.14
CA GLN A 853 -19.40 -7.86 4.51
C GLN A 853 -20.37 -7.46 3.38
N SER A 854 -20.16 -7.86 2.13
CA SER A 854 -21.14 -7.63 1.05
C SER A 854 -21.80 -8.93 0.60
N GLU A 855 -23.14 -8.90 0.50
CA GLU A 855 -23.96 -10.01 0.00
C GLU A 855 -23.48 -10.47 -1.40
N PHE A 856 -23.08 -9.50 -2.24
CA PHE A 856 -22.53 -9.74 -3.57
C PHE A 856 -21.30 -10.66 -3.57
N MET A 857 -20.37 -10.49 -2.61
CA MET A 857 -19.16 -11.31 -2.53
C MET A 857 -19.40 -12.67 -1.85
N GLN A 858 -20.43 -12.80 -1.01
CA GLN A 858 -20.79 -14.07 -0.36
C GLN A 858 -21.27 -15.13 -1.37
N GLY A 859 -22.11 -14.75 -2.34
CA GLY A 859 -22.60 -15.68 -3.37
C GLY A 859 -21.48 -16.23 -4.27
N TYR A 860 -20.57 -15.37 -4.71
CA TYR A 860 -19.38 -15.80 -5.47
C TYR A 860 -18.45 -16.69 -4.65
N PHE A 861 -18.26 -16.38 -3.36
CA PHE A 861 -17.45 -17.19 -2.47
C PHE A 861 -18.00 -18.61 -2.30
N TRP A 862 -19.32 -18.76 -2.10
CA TRP A 862 -19.93 -20.06 -1.81
C TRP A 862 -19.84 -21.03 -2.99
N ASN A 863 -20.03 -20.52 -4.22
CA ASN A 863 -19.85 -21.30 -5.44
C ASN A 863 -18.38 -21.75 -5.59
N ALA A 864 -17.42 -20.85 -5.37
CA ALA A 864 -15.99 -21.20 -5.41
C ALA A 864 -15.59 -22.24 -4.35
N TRP A 865 -16.20 -22.19 -3.15
CA TRP A 865 -15.99 -23.19 -2.10
C TRP A 865 -16.58 -24.56 -2.44
N HIS A 866 -17.78 -24.59 -3.04
CA HIS A 866 -18.40 -25.83 -3.52
C HIS A 866 -17.55 -26.48 -4.63
N ASP A 867 -17.14 -25.71 -5.64
CA ASP A 867 -16.31 -26.18 -6.74
C ASP A 867 -14.94 -26.69 -6.25
N ALA A 868 -14.28 -25.95 -5.35
CA ALA A 868 -12.98 -26.35 -4.81
C ALA A 868 -13.03 -27.63 -3.95
N THR A 869 -14.12 -27.84 -3.19
CA THR A 869 -14.28 -29.06 -2.37
C THR A 869 -14.67 -30.30 -3.20
N GLN A 870 -15.41 -30.12 -4.30
CA GLN A 870 -15.68 -31.18 -5.30
C GLN A 870 -14.39 -31.64 -6.02
N GLU A 871 -13.50 -30.70 -6.38
CA GLU A 871 -12.22 -31.04 -7.03
C GLU A 871 -11.19 -31.63 -6.06
N ALA A 872 -10.99 -31.01 -4.88
CA ALA A 872 -9.95 -31.43 -3.92
C ALA A 872 -10.20 -32.81 -3.28
N THR A 873 -11.43 -33.34 -3.33
CA THR A 873 -11.73 -34.68 -2.77
C THR A 873 -11.28 -35.83 -3.67
N LYS A 874 -10.88 -35.57 -4.93
CA LYS A 874 -10.32 -36.56 -5.85
C LYS A 874 -8.84 -36.87 -5.52
N GLY A 875 -8.64 -37.66 -4.45
CA GLY A 875 -7.36 -38.32 -4.13
C GLY A 875 -6.68 -37.90 -2.82
N TRP A 876 -7.34 -37.09 -1.98
CA TRP A 876 -6.70 -36.43 -0.83
C TRP A 876 -7.13 -37.05 0.52
N GLY A 877 -6.24 -36.97 1.52
CA GLY A 877 -6.35 -37.72 2.78
C GLY A 877 -7.16 -37.06 3.91
N GLY A 878 -7.51 -35.78 3.78
CA GLY A 878 -8.20 -35.00 4.82
C GLY A 878 -7.93 -33.50 4.70
N PHE A 879 -8.49 -32.72 5.62
CA PHE A 879 -8.36 -31.27 5.72
C PHE A 879 -8.53 -30.84 7.18
N ALA A 880 -8.09 -29.64 7.54
CA ALA A 880 -8.29 -29.03 8.84
C ALA A 880 -9.05 -27.70 8.68
N LEU A 881 -9.95 -27.39 9.62
CA LEU A 881 -10.74 -26.15 9.62
C LEU A 881 -10.41 -25.37 10.90
N ASP A 882 -9.75 -24.21 10.75
CA ASP A 882 -9.49 -23.33 11.88
C ASP A 882 -10.69 -22.41 12.13
N MET A 883 -11.44 -22.66 13.21
CA MET A 883 -12.60 -21.84 13.57
C MET A 883 -12.29 -20.74 14.59
N LEU A 884 -11.03 -20.59 15.02
CA LEU A 884 -10.65 -19.75 16.16
C LEU A 884 -9.72 -18.56 15.80
N ALA A 885 -9.50 -18.28 14.52
CA ALA A 885 -8.45 -17.36 14.08
C ALA A 885 -8.51 -15.93 14.68
N GLU A 886 -9.71 -15.39 14.99
CA GLU A 886 -9.89 -14.03 15.50
C GLU A 886 -10.96 -13.81 16.61
N SER A 887 -11.74 -14.83 17.02
CA SER A 887 -12.72 -14.64 18.11
C SER A 887 -12.05 -14.62 19.48
N SER A 888 -12.09 -13.47 20.16
CA SER A 888 -11.56 -13.29 21.50
C SER A 888 -12.31 -14.13 22.56
N GLY A 889 -11.70 -15.25 22.95
CA GLY A 889 -11.73 -15.73 24.33
C GLY A 889 -12.66 -16.90 24.69
N ASP A 890 -13.61 -17.32 23.84
CA ASP A 890 -14.55 -18.39 24.24
C ASP A 890 -14.88 -19.37 23.09
N PRO A 891 -14.18 -20.53 23.01
CA PRO A 891 -14.52 -21.63 22.10
C PRO A 891 -15.90 -22.23 22.36
N ASP A 892 -16.33 -22.25 23.62
CA ASP A 892 -17.62 -22.79 24.06
C ASP A 892 -18.77 -21.93 23.50
N ALA A 893 -18.67 -20.61 23.52
CA ALA A 893 -19.66 -19.70 22.93
C ALA A 893 -19.77 -19.82 21.40
N LEU A 894 -18.77 -20.38 20.72
CA LEU A 894 -18.80 -20.64 19.28
C LEU A 894 -19.35 -22.05 18.99
N LEU A 895 -18.94 -23.05 19.77
CA LEU A 895 -19.44 -24.43 19.66
C LEU A 895 -20.91 -24.57 20.10
N LYS A 896 -21.37 -23.79 21.09
CA LYS A 896 -22.79 -23.66 21.50
C LYS A 896 -23.67 -23.00 20.43
N LYS A 897 -23.10 -22.34 19.43
CA LYS A 897 -23.82 -21.77 18.26
C LYS A 897 -23.85 -22.70 17.06
N LEU A 898 -23.10 -23.81 17.07
CA LEU A 898 -23.23 -24.85 16.06
C LEU A 898 -24.48 -25.67 16.36
N PRO A 899 -25.42 -25.83 15.41
CA PRO A 899 -26.63 -26.61 15.62
C PRO A 899 -26.33 -28.05 16.09
N ASP A 900 -27.20 -28.61 16.93
CA ASP A 900 -27.08 -29.99 17.42
C ASP A 900 -27.51 -31.02 16.36
N ASP A 901 -28.31 -30.60 15.39
CA ASP A 901 -28.79 -31.35 14.22
C ASP A 901 -27.85 -31.26 13.00
N MET A 902 -26.54 -31.09 13.21
CA MET A 902 -25.51 -31.34 12.18
C MET A 902 -25.36 -32.84 11.84
N THR A 903 -26.47 -33.55 11.70
CA THR A 903 -26.56 -34.90 11.16
C THR A 903 -26.30 -34.88 9.65
N LEU A 904 -25.45 -35.79 9.20
CA LEU A 904 -25.29 -36.06 7.77
C LEU A 904 -26.59 -36.65 7.20
N PRO A 905 -27.07 -36.23 6.02
CA PRO A 905 -27.75 -37.18 5.14
C PRO A 905 -26.73 -38.26 4.77
N ASN A 906 -27.13 -39.53 4.88
CA ASN A 906 -26.27 -40.72 4.71
C ASN A 906 -25.48 -40.74 3.39
#